data_AF-A0A9X2NUW1-F1
#
_entry.id   AF-A0A9X2NUW1-F1
#
_cell.length_a   1.000
_cell.length_b   1.000
_cell.length_c   1.000
_cell.angle_alpha   90.00
_cell.angle_beta   90.00
_cell.angle_gamma   90.00
#
_symmetry.space_group_name_H-M   'P 1'
#
loop_
_entity.id
_entity.type
_entity.pdbx_description
1 polymer ?
#
loop_
_entity_poly.entity_id
_entity_poly.type
_entity_poly.pdbx_seq_one_letter_code
_entity_poly.pdbx_strand_id
1 'polypeptide(L)'
;MATYKEQLSKHVEGIFKGYTEPGLHICDIATGGGKSYTIGKLTCEYYPNEFDRIIILCVQNKLVDSMNREIDHFINGGNSQISPIDKMVIENNPEVIIKAVNNGSFQRLLDRIGYHIGEQKQKGYKVKDLQYAYNVVRKTFEGLSSLVKTLDDNGKNEFLQGKIDEGEAALRKTVRRFFDLFRKHLENSKQLKKATLDAMLSRFPELEEAYPQVSYRRKKVLLMTVHKAVYGIDPILYEKIRLQDMAERNKRTLILFDESDQAAMAIRSAIIDQSIKGLKSLKGYNGYLHYKSLMESPESISDRYYGRTLEDGIKKAQTITKDNWKRSFGDVIPYKNIFLDDTEDLESYRRGVFFSGPALRLNVAPKGDVTNSYVCYRKGDKHLSLIHAKENDLLLSEYAIVVPLDKFLSLIISNTTAIRSQLRKVIAESLEKSREKFKQESKDVGNNATETQQFLGYPTLEREIHTLFSRFEINAEYQFEQQMLDFMTNRKNLFVDDDNKKKLPDFSVYSQGVQLYQEEIDELDNQHRVRLTCREIATTPEKILIDLVNSKNTSVVLCSATASSWSVVSNCDIKYLKQTLGEKIHMLSKEDRETFDNLVDKTYPIGHNIEIVPIEKHEYQDKRESSITLPDKYRQMFSTDAIEEGLVDKWFKIKNRELKKTAKDIEDQMFQLYRLFQFIEAYHWFISHEDIHSMIYFQNRTGDKDKEQIQLLSCLIDGSYKEQESEFEDEIPNNWVNKHICISKDLEDVETRILPELSRDKDAKLMLISAYGSFKAGTNLQYEIPDGLDYIAGDNWTNEGDRLKKDWDAIYVQAPTAYLMMGEDGSESAYEKSLYNAMLVLMMLYERGCLSKNDVAQWLYNAISNNFMFGEKRNNGIIKDKSAWAQTTVEQAVGRLCRTRNKPHTTYILYDKSMESFFDAANMEKSLTKEFRVLANYVIEHRFPTTIECSPDEIIRSNDANKAQSLLNRMRKIALRYTPHNSGEEEYDDDIDEKDDVPYNVLISQQMNQSYKQTIIKKPVIDSTDELDDVDKQLTFISKCYGQWNQDDKGCYSFSCEKERNNRICATGSGKSFSISPSTVRLDVLMKIPVIKSHFEKNGFATTWRAGGLILHPQILATDYAGEIGEEAFKAILLHYTDCSEENIKHLEGKDYELADFVITNPDGSYKVAFDVKNMRPDADHNDRNGDMPTALKRKIKRERLGCELITVNMLKLPASGMDEIREIGGVIDENGNIIYSAIEQLQNLVNRTKR
;
A
#
# COMPACT_ATOMS: atom_id res chain seq x y z
N MET A 1 -29.91 -16.45 34.98
CA MET A 1 -29.58 -15.39 34.00
C MET A 1 -28.21 -15.70 33.42
N ALA A 2 -27.98 -15.41 32.14
CA ALA A 2 -26.65 -15.62 31.55
C ALA A 2 -25.62 -14.69 32.23
N THR A 3 -24.43 -15.19 32.52
CA THR A 3 -23.32 -14.39 33.09
C THR A 3 -22.87 -13.31 32.10
N TYR A 4 -22.16 -12.27 32.56
CA TYR A 4 -21.70 -11.21 31.65
C TYR A 4 -20.70 -11.73 30.61
N LYS A 5 -19.83 -12.69 30.97
CA LYS A 5 -18.98 -13.38 29.99
C LYS A 5 -19.76 -14.16 28.93
N GLU A 6 -20.88 -14.79 29.29
CA GLU A 6 -21.75 -15.49 28.32
C GLU A 6 -22.46 -14.51 27.39
N GLN A 7 -22.90 -13.36 27.92
CA GLN A 7 -23.48 -12.29 27.11
C GLN A 7 -22.44 -11.69 26.16
N LEU A 8 -21.22 -11.43 26.63
CA LEU A 8 -20.09 -10.98 25.83
C LEU A 8 -19.79 -11.97 24.70
N SER A 9 -19.67 -13.26 25.02
CA SER A 9 -19.42 -14.31 24.02
C SER A 9 -20.52 -14.38 22.96
N LYS A 10 -21.80 -14.31 23.36
CA LYS A 10 -22.93 -14.28 22.42
C LYS A 10 -22.93 -13.04 21.52
N HIS A 11 -22.56 -11.88 22.07
CA HIS A 11 -22.47 -10.64 21.31
C HIS A 11 -21.36 -10.70 20.25
N VAL A 12 -20.16 -11.14 20.65
CA VAL A 12 -19.03 -11.34 19.72
C VAL A 12 -19.38 -12.38 18.66
N GLU A 13 -20.03 -13.49 19.02
CA GLU A 13 -20.51 -14.48 18.06
C GLU A 13 -21.53 -13.88 17.07
N GLY A 14 -22.43 -13.00 17.54
CA GLY A 14 -23.39 -12.27 16.72
C GLY A 14 -22.72 -11.37 15.68
N ILE A 15 -21.71 -10.61 16.09
CA ILE A 15 -20.90 -9.76 15.19
C ILE A 15 -20.27 -10.61 14.07
N PHE A 16 -19.57 -11.68 14.43
CA PHE A 16 -18.88 -12.52 13.43
C PHE A 16 -19.84 -13.26 12.50
N LYS A 17 -21.04 -13.66 12.97
CA LYS A 17 -22.07 -14.25 12.11
C LYS A 17 -22.55 -13.31 11.00
N GLY A 18 -22.38 -11.99 11.16
CA GLY A 18 -22.69 -10.98 10.15
C GLY A 18 -21.71 -10.94 8.97
N TYR A 19 -20.51 -11.52 9.08
CA TYR A 19 -19.46 -11.44 8.04
C TYR A 19 -19.68 -12.39 6.84
N THR A 20 -20.93 -12.77 6.58
CA THR A 20 -21.35 -13.64 5.49
C THR A 20 -21.55 -12.90 4.16
N GLU A 21 -21.76 -11.59 4.21
CA GLU A 21 -21.97 -10.76 3.01
C GLU A 21 -20.65 -10.57 2.23
N PRO A 22 -20.66 -10.65 0.89
CA PRO A 22 -19.47 -10.37 0.08
C PRO A 22 -19.01 -8.92 0.24
N GLY A 23 -17.76 -8.72 0.63
CA GLY A 23 -17.23 -7.40 0.95
C GLY A 23 -15.95 -7.46 1.78
N LEU A 24 -15.48 -6.30 2.22
CA LEU A 24 -14.39 -6.13 3.18
C LEU A 24 -14.95 -5.72 4.54
N HIS A 25 -14.86 -6.60 5.53
CA HIS A 25 -15.31 -6.36 6.90
C HIS A 25 -14.14 -5.97 7.78
N ILE A 26 -14.23 -4.84 8.49
CA ILE A 26 -13.20 -4.36 9.42
C ILE A 26 -13.72 -4.55 10.85
N CYS A 27 -13.08 -5.47 11.58
CA CYS A 27 -13.41 -5.84 12.95
C CYS A 27 -12.32 -5.34 13.91
N ASP A 28 -12.58 -4.21 14.57
CA ASP A 28 -11.66 -3.52 15.48
C ASP A 28 -12.00 -3.69 16.97
N ILE A 29 -12.59 -4.83 17.32
CA ILE A 29 -12.88 -5.21 18.70
C ILE A 29 -11.58 -5.32 19.52
N ALA A 30 -11.55 -4.74 20.73
CA ALA A 30 -10.40 -4.74 21.62
C ALA A 30 -9.93 -6.16 22.03
N THR A 31 -8.71 -6.25 22.59
CA THR A 31 -8.17 -7.52 23.08
C THR A 31 -8.95 -8.04 24.30
N GLY A 32 -8.92 -9.36 24.52
CA GLY A 32 -9.63 -10.00 25.64
C GLY A 32 -11.11 -10.32 25.39
N GLY A 33 -11.62 -10.10 24.17
CA GLY A 33 -13.01 -10.44 23.79
C GLY A 33 -13.25 -11.88 23.30
N GLY A 34 -12.24 -12.75 23.26
CA GLY A 34 -12.39 -14.13 22.77
C GLY A 34 -12.47 -14.27 21.23
N LYS A 35 -11.77 -13.40 20.48
CA LYS A 35 -11.76 -13.40 19.00
C LYS A 35 -11.36 -14.75 18.40
N SER A 36 -10.19 -15.28 18.78
CA SER A 36 -9.67 -16.55 18.23
C SER A 36 -10.57 -17.74 18.54
N TYR A 37 -11.10 -17.80 19.78
CA TYR A 37 -12.10 -18.80 20.19
C TYR A 37 -13.36 -18.73 19.31
N THR A 38 -13.89 -17.52 19.09
CA THR A 38 -15.10 -17.32 18.27
C THR A 38 -14.85 -17.70 16.81
N ILE A 39 -13.70 -17.35 16.24
CA ILE A 39 -13.30 -17.74 14.88
C ILE A 39 -13.21 -19.27 14.77
N GLY A 40 -12.58 -19.94 15.74
CA GLY A 40 -12.48 -21.41 15.78
C GLY A 40 -13.85 -22.07 15.85
N LYS A 41 -14.71 -21.61 16.77
CA LYS A 41 -16.09 -22.10 16.92
C LYS A 41 -16.90 -21.95 15.64
N LEU A 42 -16.97 -20.74 15.08
CA LEU A 42 -17.79 -20.47 13.89
C LEU A 42 -17.28 -21.16 12.63
N THR A 43 -15.97 -21.39 12.54
CA THR A 43 -15.35 -22.17 11.47
C THR A 43 -15.81 -23.63 11.49
N CYS A 44 -16.13 -24.17 12.66
CA CYS A 44 -16.68 -25.53 12.80
C CYS A 44 -18.21 -25.56 12.69
N GLU A 45 -18.92 -24.61 13.31
CA GLU A 45 -20.38 -24.72 13.53
C GLU A 45 -21.24 -23.93 12.53
N TYR A 46 -20.76 -22.80 11.99
CA TYR A 46 -21.60 -21.83 11.26
C TYR A 46 -21.13 -21.58 9.82
N TYR A 47 -19.90 -21.10 9.65
CA TYR A 47 -19.36 -20.74 8.34
C TYR A 47 -19.36 -21.87 7.31
N PRO A 48 -19.25 -23.16 7.66
CA PRO A 48 -19.36 -24.23 6.67
C PRO A 48 -20.72 -24.28 5.94
N ASN A 49 -21.78 -23.73 6.52
CA ASN A 49 -23.09 -23.66 5.86
C ASN A 49 -23.16 -22.51 4.84
N GLU A 50 -22.34 -21.48 5.06
CA GLU A 50 -22.34 -20.25 4.25
C GLU A 50 -21.25 -20.26 3.16
N PHE A 51 -20.14 -20.95 3.40
CA PHE A 51 -18.95 -20.89 2.56
C PHE A 51 -18.46 -22.28 2.10
N ASP A 52 -18.09 -22.38 0.83
CA ASP A 52 -17.42 -23.55 0.24
C ASP A 52 -15.93 -23.63 0.61
N ARG A 53 -15.36 -22.48 1.02
CA ARG A 53 -13.95 -22.32 1.36
C ARG A 53 -13.78 -21.31 2.47
N ILE A 54 -13.03 -21.67 3.49
CA ILE A 54 -12.65 -20.80 4.60
C ILE A 54 -11.12 -20.77 4.65
N ILE A 55 -10.55 -19.57 4.61
CA ILE A 55 -9.11 -19.34 4.64
C ILE A 55 -8.81 -18.44 5.82
N ILE A 56 -7.94 -18.90 6.72
CA ILE A 56 -7.50 -18.15 7.88
C ILE A 56 -6.01 -17.87 7.73
N LEU A 57 -5.66 -16.59 7.76
CA LEU A 57 -4.32 -16.07 7.56
C LEU A 57 -3.82 -15.45 8.86
N CYS A 58 -2.74 -16.01 9.38
CA CYS A 58 -2.06 -15.51 10.57
C CYS A 58 -0.68 -14.95 10.22
N VAL A 59 -0.14 -14.06 11.05
CA VAL A 59 1.14 -13.40 10.76
C VAL A 59 2.35 -14.32 10.97
N GLN A 60 2.23 -15.33 11.83
CA GLN A 60 3.32 -16.21 12.24
C GLN A 60 2.84 -17.64 12.56
N ASN A 61 3.75 -18.63 12.48
CA ASN A 61 3.45 -20.04 12.72
C ASN A 61 2.83 -20.29 14.11
N LYS A 62 3.30 -19.61 15.16
CA LYS A 62 2.73 -19.74 16.52
C LYS A 62 1.23 -19.38 16.58
N LEU A 63 0.79 -18.38 15.80
CA LEU A 63 -0.62 -18.00 15.71
C LEU A 63 -1.43 -19.01 14.89
N VAL A 64 -0.84 -19.56 13.83
CA VAL A 64 -1.39 -20.71 13.10
C VAL A 64 -1.62 -21.87 14.06
N ASP A 65 -0.64 -22.23 14.88
CA ASP A 65 -0.78 -23.34 15.84
C ASP A 65 -1.84 -23.04 16.91
N SER A 66 -1.92 -21.80 17.39
CA SER A 66 -2.95 -21.38 18.33
C SER A 66 -4.35 -21.50 17.73
N MET A 67 -4.57 -20.95 16.54
CA MET A 67 -5.85 -21.03 15.84
C MET A 67 -6.22 -22.47 15.48
N ASN A 68 -5.22 -23.28 15.10
CA ASN A 68 -5.43 -24.70 14.82
C ASN A 68 -5.96 -25.45 16.05
N ARG A 69 -5.43 -25.15 17.24
CA ARG A 69 -5.92 -25.72 18.50
C ARG A 69 -7.35 -25.30 18.83
N GLU A 70 -7.70 -24.03 18.60
CA GLU A 70 -9.08 -23.55 18.76
C GLU A 70 -10.04 -24.30 17.83
N ILE A 71 -9.68 -24.47 16.56
CA ILE A 71 -10.49 -25.25 15.61
C ILE A 71 -10.61 -26.71 16.08
N ASP A 72 -9.50 -27.34 16.49
CA ASP A 72 -9.49 -28.73 16.97
C ASP A 72 -10.34 -28.96 18.23
N HIS A 73 -10.50 -27.92 19.07
CA HIS A 73 -11.40 -27.98 20.22
C HIS A 73 -12.87 -28.19 19.80
N PHE A 74 -13.30 -27.54 18.72
CA PHE A 74 -14.69 -27.64 18.23
C PHE A 74 -14.91 -28.68 17.15
N ILE A 75 -13.87 -29.08 16.42
CA ILE A 75 -14.00 -29.94 15.23
C ILE A 75 -14.57 -31.33 15.57
N ASN A 76 -14.33 -31.80 16.79
CA ASN A 76 -14.84 -33.07 17.31
C ASN A 76 -16.15 -32.92 18.10
N GLY A 77 -16.68 -31.70 18.21
CA GLY A 77 -17.93 -31.40 18.91
C GLY A 77 -19.16 -31.82 18.11
N GLY A 78 -20.25 -32.15 18.80
CA GLY A 78 -21.49 -32.65 18.17
C GLY A 78 -22.19 -31.67 17.22
N ASN A 79 -21.86 -30.37 17.28
CA ASN A 79 -22.40 -29.33 16.41
C ASN A 79 -21.51 -29.04 15.18
N SER A 80 -20.33 -29.66 15.08
CA SER A 80 -19.38 -29.41 14.00
C SER A 80 -19.94 -29.87 12.65
N GLN A 81 -19.83 -29.01 11.64
CA GLN A 81 -20.20 -29.25 10.25
C GLN A 81 -19.00 -29.68 9.39
N ILE A 82 -17.82 -29.79 9.99
CA ILE A 82 -16.58 -30.22 9.35
C ILE A 82 -15.89 -31.28 10.22
N SER A 83 -15.01 -32.06 9.61
CA SER A 83 -14.20 -33.05 10.27
C SER A 83 -12.71 -32.78 10.06
N PRO A 84 -11.79 -33.46 10.79
CA PRO A 84 -10.35 -33.27 10.60
C PRO A 84 -9.86 -33.43 9.15
N ILE A 85 -10.56 -34.21 8.31
CA ILE A 85 -10.18 -34.39 6.89
C ILE A 85 -10.44 -33.14 6.03
N ASP A 86 -11.33 -32.25 6.48
CA ASP A 86 -11.74 -31.04 5.77
C ASP A 86 -10.81 -29.86 6.03
N LYS A 87 -9.95 -29.96 7.05
CA LYS A 87 -9.00 -28.93 7.47
C LYS A 87 -7.58 -29.24 6.99
N MET A 88 -6.81 -28.20 6.66
CA MET A 88 -5.38 -28.33 6.42
C MET A 88 -4.59 -27.10 6.84
N VAL A 89 -3.48 -27.33 7.56
CA VAL A 89 -2.47 -26.32 7.84
C VAL A 89 -1.45 -26.31 6.69
N ILE A 90 -1.21 -25.16 6.06
CA ILE A 90 -0.24 -25.03 4.97
C ILE A 90 1.07 -24.50 5.52
N GLU A 91 2.02 -25.42 5.63
CA GLU A 91 3.36 -25.17 6.16
C GLU A 91 4.37 -24.75 5.08
N ASN A 92 5.54 -24.29 5.49
CA ASN A 92 6.61 -24.01 4.55
C ASN A 92 7.15 -25.31 3.94
N ASN A 93 7.65 -25.25 2.70
CA ASN A 93 8.09 -26.45 2.00
C ASN A 93 9.20 -27.23 2.75
N PRO A 94 10.19 -26.56 3.38
CA PRO A 94 11.20 -27.24 4.20
C PRO A 94 10.58 -27.93 5.43
N GLU A 95 9.64 -27.29 6.11
CA GLU A 95 8.94 -27.84 7.28
C GLU A 95 8.18 -29.13 6.93
N VAL A 96 7.47 -29.13 5.79
CA VAL A 96 6.76 -30.31 5.27
C VAL A 96 7.73 -31.48 5.09
N ILE A 97 8.90 -31.24 4.49
CA ILE A 97 9.86 -32.30 4.23
C ILE A 97 10.59 -32.76 5.49
N ILE A 98 10.93 -31.86 6.41
CA ILE A 98 11.51 -32.24 7.71
C ILE A 98 10.55 -33.19 8.44
N LYS A 99 9.25 -32.86 8.49
CA LYS A 99 8.23 -33.74 9.08
C LYS A 99 8.14 -35.08 8.36
N ALA A 100 8.14 -35.08 7.02
CA ALA A 100 8.05 -36.30 6.21
C ALA A 100 9.29 -37.22 6.36
N VAL A 101 10.46 -36.64 6.62
CA VAL A 101 11.68 -37.38 6.97
C VAL A 101 11.53 -37.98 8.38
N ASN A 102 11.12 -37.18 9.35
CA ASN A 102 11.07 -37.57 10.76
C ASN A 102 9.99 -38.63 11.04
N ASN A 103 8.83 -38.56 10.38
CA ASN A 103 7.74 -39.53 10.54
C ASN A 103 7.79 -40.71 9.54
N GLY A 104 8.83 -40.74 8.68
CA GLY A 104 9.05 -41.77 7.67
C GLY A 104 8.05 -41.80 6.51
N SER A 105 7.17 -40.80 6.35
CA SER A 105 6.16 -40.80 5.29
C SER A 105 6.77 -40.72 3.89
N PHE A 106 7.87 -39.98 3.72
CA PHE A 106 8.54 -39.94 2.43
C PHE A 106 9.18 -41.29 2.07
N GLN A 107 9.70 -42.03 3.05
CA GLN A 107 10.23 -43.37 2.81
C GLN A 107 9.11 -44.32 2.34
N ARG A 108 7.93 -44.25 2.96
CA ARG A 108 6.74 -45.02 2.51
C ARG A 108 6.35 -44.65 1.08
N LEU A 109 6.41 -43.37 0.71
CA LEU A 109 6.19 -42.93 -0.68
C LEU A 109 7.22 -43.54 -1.64
N LEU A 110 8.51 -43.58 -1.29
CA LEU A 110 9.54 -44.22 -2.11
C LEU A 110 9.26 -45.72 -2.30
N ASP A 111 8.89 -46.42 -1.23
CA ASP A 111 8.58 -47.83 -1.27
C ASP A 111 7.36 -48.09 -2.17
N ARG A 112 6.33 -47.24 -2.08
CA ARG A 112 5.16 -47.29 -2.96
C ARG A 112 5.50 -47.04 -4.43
N ILE A 113 6.37 -46.08 -4.70
CA ILE A 113 6.89 -45.82 -6.05
C ILE A 113 7.60 -47.06 -6.59
N GLY A 114 8.49 -47.67 -5.79
CA GLY A 114 9.18 -48.90 -6.14
C GLY A 114 8.23 -50.06 -6.42
N TYR A 115 7.20 -50.24 -5.59
CA TYR A 115 6.16 -51.24 -5.75
C TYR A 115 5.43 -51.11 -7.10
N HIS A 116 4.94 -49.91 -7.44
CA HIS A 116 4.23 -49.71 -8.70
C HIS A 116 5.14 -49.86 -9.92
N ILE A 117 6.42 -49.46 -9.84
CA ILE A 117 7.37 -49.75 -10.93
C ILE A 117 7.55 -51.26 -11.11
N GLY A 118 7.64 -52.02 -10.01
CA GLY A 118 7.68 -53.48 -10.01
C GLY A 118 6.43 -54.10 -10.63
N GLU A 119 5.25 -53.62 -10.26
CA GLU A 119 3.95 -54.05 -10.82
C GLU A 119 3.90 -53.81 -12.34
N GLN A 120 4.34 -52.65 -12.79
CA GLN A 120 4.40 -52.31 -14.21
C GLN A 120 5.38 -53.21 -14.98
N LYS A 121 6.51 -53.55 -14.36
CA LYS A 121 7.49 -54.48 -14.93
C LYS A 121 6.93 -55.90 -15.05
N GLN A 122 6.20 -56.37 -14.04
CA GLN A 122 5.55 -57.70 -14.04
C GLN A 122 4.46 -57.79 -15.11
N LYS A 123 3.75 -56.70 -15.40
CA LYS A 123 2.78 -56.60 -16.50
C LYS A 123 3.42 -56.50 -17.89
N GLY A 124 4.75 -56.59 -18.00
CA GLY A 124 5.48 -56.58 -19.27
C GLY A 124 5.74 -55.20 -19.86
N TYR A 125 5.48 -54.11 -19.13
CA TYR A 125 5.70 -52.75 -19.63
C TYR A 125 7.17 -52.31 -19.50
N LYS A 126 7.63 -51.44 -20.41
CA LYS A 126 8.97 -50.83 -20.33
C LYS A 126 9.01 -49.79 -19.22
N VAL A 127 9.80 -50.03 -18.17
CA VAL A 127 9.90 -49.15 -17.00
C VAL A 127 11.27 -48.47 -16.81
N LYS A 128 12.16 -48.53 -17.80
CA LYS A 128 13.55 -48.05 -17.69
C LYS A 128 13.63 -46.58 -17.26
N ASP A 129 12.81 -45.72 -17.87
CA ASP A 129 12.78 -44.28 -17.57
C ASP A 129 12.19 -43.98 -16.19
N LEU A 130 11.18 -44.76 -15.77
CA LEU A 130 10.60 -44.68 -14.42
C LEU A 130 11.62 -45.12 -13.36
N GLN A 131 12.37 -46.20 -13.62
CA GLN A 131 13.41 -46.69 -12.71
C GLN A 131 14.54 -45.67 -12.57
N TYR A 132 14.95 -45.02 -13.68
CA TYR A 132 15.94 -43.94 -13.63
C TYR A 132 15.44 -42.76 -12.79
N ALA A 133 14.21 -42.28 -13.05
CA ALA A 133 13.62 -41.19 -12.29
C ALA A 133 13.48 -41.52 -10.79
N TYR A 134 13.04 -42.74 -10.45
CA TYR A 134 12.99 -43.22 -9.06
C TYR A 134 14.36 -43.20 -8.38
N ASN A 135 15.41 -43.70 -9.05
CA ASN A 135 16.76 -43.70 -8.49
C ASN A 135 17.27 -42.27 -8.21
N VAL A 136 16.92 -41.31 -9.08
CA VAL A 136 17.24 -39.88 -8.87
C VAL A 136 16.51 -39.33 -7.65
N VAL A 137 15.19 -39.57 -7.53
CA VAL A 137 14.41 -39.14 -6.35
C VAL A 137 15.00 -39.74 -5.08
N ARG A 138 15.28 -41.05 -5.06
CA ARG A 138 15.86 -41.75 -3.91
C ARG A 138 17.20 -41.14 -3.49
N LYS A 139 18.13 -40.93 -4.44
CA LYS A 139 19.45 -40.35 -4.16
C LYS A 139 19.33 -38.93 -3.60
N THR A 140 18.43 -38.10 -4.16
CA THR A 140 18.20 -36.74 -3.66
C THR A 140 17.61 -36.76 -2.25
N PHE A 141 16.65 -37.65 -1.98
CA PHE A 141 16.05 -37.82 -0.66
C PHE A 141 17.06 -38.30 0.39
N GLU A 142 17.91 -39.28 0.06
CA GLU A 142 18.94 -39.79 0.97
C GLU A 142 19.89 -38.65 1.41
N GLY A 143 20.34 -37.81 0.47
CA GLY A 143 21.16 -36.64 0.77
C GLY A 143 20.45 -35.61 1.65
N LEU A 144 19.18 -35.31 1.36
CA LEU A 144 18.39 -34.38 2.19
C LEU A 144 18.09 -34.95 3.58
N SER A 145 17.76 -36.24 3.68
CA SER A 145 17.51 -36.92 4.96
C SER A 145 18.74 -36.90 5.85
N SER A 146 19.95 -37.04 5.29
CA SER A 146 21.19 -36.88 6.08
C SER A 146 21.35 -35.46 6.63
N LEU A 147 21.01 -34.44 5.85
CA LEU A 147 21.06 -33.04 6.32
C LEU A 147 20.05 -32.79 7.44
N VAL A 148 18.81 -33.25 7.28
CA VAL A 148 17.75 -33.13 8.30
C VAL A 148 18.13 -33.85 9.60
N LYS A 149 18.71 -35.05 9.52
CA LYS A 149 19.18 -35.79 10.72
C LYS A 149 20.38 -35.16 11.43
N THR A 150 21.08 -34.23 10.78
CA THR A 150 22.20 -33.47 11.39
C THR A 150 21.68 -32.25 12.16
N LEU A 151 20.38 -31.96 12.06
CA LEU A 151 19.71 -30.83 12.70
C LEU A 151 19.25 -31.27 14.10
N ASP A 152 20.16 -31.27 15.08
CA ASP A 152 19.88 -31.60 16.50
C ASP A 152 19.55 -30.35 17.36
N ASP A 153 18.81 -30.59 18.44
CA ASP A 153 17.86 -29.73 19.19
C ASP A 153 18.29 -28.34 19.73
N ASN A 154 19.51 -27.84 19.48
CA ASN A 154 19.93 -26.52 19.98
C ASN A 154 20.55 -25.64 18.88
N GLY A 155 19.69 -24.89 18.18
CA GLY A 155 20.06 -23.66 17.47
C GLY A 155 19.95 -23.73 15.95
N LYS A 156 19.16 -22.78 15.39
CA LYS A 156 19.02 -22.51 13.96
C LYS A 156 20.37 -22.20 13.31
N ASN A 157 21.02 -23.20 12.73
CA ASN A 157 22.15 -22.99 11.84
C ASN A 157 21.62 -22.53 10.47
N GLU A 158 21.67 -21.22 10.20
CA GLU A 158 21.18 -20.62 8.95
C GLU A 158 21.80 -21.25 7.69
N PHE A 159 23.07 -21.66 7.76
CA PHE A 159 23.74 -22.33 6.65
C PHE A 159 23.16 -23.72 6.38
N LEU A 160 22.94 -24.54 7.43
CA LEU A 160 22.29 -25.85 7.28
C LEU A 160 20.84 -25.71 6.79
N GLN A 161 20.10 -24.72 7.31
CA GLN A 161 18.75 -24.43 6.83
C GLN A 161 18.75 -24.06 5.34
N GLY A 162 19.68 -23.22 4.89
CA GLY A 162 19.83 -22.88 3.47
C GLY A 162 20.13 -24.11 2.59
N LYS A 163 20.94 -25.06 3.08
CA LYS A 163 21.21 -26.32 2.37
C LYS A 163 20.00 -27.25 2.32
N ILE A 164 19.19 -27.28 3.38
CA ILE A 164 17.92 -28.00 3.40
C ILE A 164 16.95 -27.39 2.39
N ASP A 165 16.86 -26.07 2.31
CA ASP A 165 15.99 -25.37 1.35
C ASP A 165 16.39 -25.69 -0.10
N GLU A 166 17.69 -25.67 -0.42
CA GLU A 166 18.22 -26.09 -1.73
C GLU A 166 17.89 -27.56 -2.04
N GLY A 167 18.09 -28.45 -1.06
CA GLY A 167 17.82 -29.88 -1.19
C GLY A 167 16.32 -30.19 -1.34
N GLU A 168 15.45 -29.46 -0.64
CA GLU A 168 13.99 -29.53 -0.76
C GLU A 168 13.54 -29.14 -2.17
N ALA A 169 14.04 -28.02 -2.69
CA ALA A 169 13.71 -27.56 -4.03
C ALA A 169 14.14 -28.58 -5.11
N ALA A 170 15.33 -29.16 -4.95
CA ALA A 170 15.83 -30.21 -5.82
C ALA A 170 14.97 -31.49 -5.74
N LEU A 171 14.63 -31.95 -4.53
CA LEU A 171 13.80 -33.12 -4.30
C LEU A 171 12.41 -32.94 -4.91
N ARG A 172 11.78 -31.79 -4.70
CA ARG A 172 10.48 -31.46 -5.29
C ARG A 172 10.51 -31.54 -6.81
N LYS A 173 11.56 -31.01 -7.45
CA LYS A 173 11.73 -31.06 -8.91
C LYS A 173 11.86 -32.51 -9.43
N THR A 174 12.59 -33.36 -8.73
CA THR A 174 12.76 -34.78 -9.13
C THR A 174 11.48 -35.58 -8.92
N VAL A 175 10.75 -35.35 -7.82
CA VAL A 175 9.42 -35.94 -7.56
C VAL A 175 8.41 -35.55 -8.64
N ARG A 176 8.32 -34.25 -8.98
CA ARG A 176 7.45 -33.77 -10.08
C ARG A 176 7.73 -34.50 -11.38
N ARG A 177 9.03 -34.57 -11.76
CA ARG A 177 9.47 -35.28 -12.96
C ARG A 177 9.08 -36.76 -12.97
N PHE A 178 9.20 -37.44 -11.82
CA PHE A 178 8.78 -38.83 -11.70
C PHE A 178 7.27 -38.99 -11.98
N PHE A 179 6.43 -38.21 -11.31
CA PHE A 179 4.98 -38.31 -11.49
C PHE A 179 4.52 -37.92 -12.90
N ASP A 180 5.19 -36.95 -13.54
CA ASP A 180 4.92 -36.61 -14.93
C ASP A 180 5.26 -37.77 -15.88
N LEU A 181 6.38 -38.46 -15.66
CA LEU A 181 6.74 -39.66 -16.43
C LEU A 181 5.77 -40.82 -16.16
N PHE A 182 5.35 -41.00 -14.91
CA PHE A 182 4.43 -42.07 -14.52
C PHE A 182 3.02 -41.87 -15.12
N ARG A 183 2.52 -40.62 -15.13
CA ARG A 183 1.26 -40.26 -15.83
C ARG A 183 1.34 -40.65 -17.31
N LYS A 184 2.40 -40.20 -18.01
CA LYS A 184 2.62 -40.53 -19.42
C LYS A 184 2.71 -42.03 -19.65
N HIS A 185 3.37 -42.77 -18.76
CA HIS A 185 3.47 -44.23 -18.84
C HIS A 185 2.10 -44.91 -18.77
N LEU A 186 1.22 -44.47 -17.85
CA LEU A 186 -0.13 -45.03 -17.72
C LEU A 186 -1.02 -44.70 -18.92
N GLU A 187 -0.92 -43.50 -19.46
CA GLU A 187 -1.67 -43.07 -20.65
C GLU A 187 -1.18 -43.82 -21.90
N ASN A 188 0.14 -43.90 -22.12
CA ASN A 188 0.75 -44.61 -23.25
C ASN A 188 0.49 -46.12 -23.23
N SER A 189 0.40 -46.71 -22.03
CA SER A 189 0.07 -48.13 -21.85
C SER A 189 -1.44 -48.40 -21.87
N LYS A 190 -2.27 -47.38 -22.11
CA LYS A 190 -3.75 -47.43 -22.13
C LYS A 190 -4.39 -47.94 -20.83
N GLN A 191 -3.66 -47.90 -19.71
CA GLN A 191 -4.16 -48.33 -18.39
C GLN A 191 -5.13 -47.33 -17.77
N LEU A 192 -4.99 -46.06 -18.13
CA LEU A 192 -5.96 -45.03 -17.85
C LEU A 192 -6.24 -44.32 -19.17
N LYS A 193 -7.50 -43.93 -19.39
CA LYS A 193 -7.81 -42.95 -20.43
C LYS A 193 -7.05 -41.70 -20.10
N LYS A 194 -7.42 -40.93 -19.07
CA LYS A 194 -6.67 -39.74 -18.61
C LYS A 194 -6.11 -39.99 -17.21
N ALA A 195 -4.82 -39.74 -16.97
CA ALA A 195 -4.23 -39.88 -15.64
C ALA A 195 -4.62 -38.68 -14.77
N THR A 196 -5.88 -38.64 -14.32
CA THR A 196 -6.38 -37.59 -13.43
C THR A 196 -5.62 -37.59 -12.10
N LEU A 197 -5.61 -36.45 -11.43
CA LEU A 197 -4.96 -36.35 -10.13
C LEU A 197 -5.59 -37.30 -9.10
N ASP A 198 -6.91 -37.42 -9.08
CA ASP A 198 -7.58 -38.35 -8.17
C ASP A 198 -7.12 -39.79 -8.41
N ALA A 199 -6.84 -40.17 -9.66
CA ALA A 199 -6.26 -41.47 -9.97
C ALA A 199 -4.81 -41.63 -9.46
N MET A 200 -4.03 -40.55 -9.41
CA MET A 200 -2.67 -40.57 -8.85
C MET A 200 -2.70 -40.66 -7.33
N LEU A 201 -3.51 -39.83 -6.66
CA LEU A 201 -3.66 -39.88 -5.20
C LEU A 201 -4.29 -41.20 -4.74
N SER A 202 -5.16 -41.82 -5.53
CA SER A 202 -5.70 -43.16 -5.22
C SER A 202 -4.64 -44.27 -5.33
N ARG A 203 -3.65 -44.12 -6.22
CA ARG A 203 -2.57 -45.11 -6.38
C ARG A 203 -1.43 -44.89 -5.38
N PHE A 204 -1.14 -43.63 -5.08
CA PHE A 204 -0.10 -43.17 -4.16
C PHE A 204 -0.71 -42.36 -3.01
N PRO A 205 -1.49 -42.98 -2.11
CA PRO A 205 -2.01 -42.27 -0.94
C PRO A 205 -0.89 -41.69 -0.06
N GLU A 206 0.27 -42.35 -0.02
CA GLU A 206 1.47 -41.91 0.69
C GLU A 206 2.03 -40.57 0.17
N LEU A 207 1.62 -40.13 -1.03
CA LEU A 207 1.96 -38.82 -1.55
C LEU A 207 1.29 -37.70 -0.74
N GLU A 208 0.06 -37.91 -0.27
CA GLU A 208 -0.65 -36.96 0.59
C GLU A 208 -0.01 -36.92 1.99
N GLU A 209 0.58 -38.02 2.47
CA GLU A 209 1.33 -38.04 3.74
C GLU A 209 2.69 -37.34 3.65
N ALA A 210 3.40 -37.49 2.52
CA ALA A 210 4.70 -36.86 2.30
C ALA A 210 4.57 -35.38 1.90
N TYR A 211 3.50 -35.04 1.17
CA TYR A 211 3.23 -33.70 0.68
C TYR A 211 1.73 -33.34 0.81
N PRO A 212 1.26 -33.00 2.02
CA PRO A 212 -0.16 -32.75 2.31
C PRO A 212 -0.82 -31.72 1.39
N GLN A 213 -0.04 -30.73 0.95
CA GLN A 213 -0.49 -29.63 0.08
C GLN A 213 -1.04 -30.11 -1.27
N VAL A 214 -0.73 -31.34 -1.71
CA VAL A 214 -1.30 -31.95 -2.92
C VAL A 214 -2.83 -32.08 -2.85
N SER A 215 -3.40 -32.13 -1.65
CA SER A 215 -4.83 -32.31 -1.42
C SER A 215 -5.60 -30.99 -1.23
N TYR A 216 -4.94 -29.82 -1.30
CA TYR A 216 -5.51 -28.55 -0.83
C TYR A 216 -6.88 -28.20 -1.41
N ARG A 217 -7.16 -28.54 -2.68
CA ARG A 217 -8.45 -28.27 -3.34
C ARG A 217 -9.62 -28.96 -2.63
N ARG A 218 -9.37 -30.14 -2.05
CA ARG A 218 -10.38 -30.94 -1.34
C ARG A 218 -10.70 -30.40 0.06
N LYS A 219 -9.83 -29.56 0.62
CA LYS A 219 -9.93 -29.08 2.02
C LYS A 219 -10.83 -27.85 2.12
N LYS A 220 -11.87 -27.90 2.93
CA LYS A 220 -12.80 -26.78 3.15
C LYS A 220 -12.15 -25.63 3.93
N VAL A 221 -11.31 -25.96 4.91
CA VAL A 221 -10.61 -24.98 5.77
C VAL A 221 -9.12 -25.02 5.51
N LEU A 222 -8.54 -23.86 5.18
CA LEU A 222 -7.11 -23.66 4.99
C LEU A 222 -6.60 -22.68 6.05
N LEU A 223 -5.56 -23.07 6.77
CA LEU A 223 -4.91 -22.24 7.78
C LEU A 223 -3.43 -22.09 7.43
N MET A 224 -2.93 -20.86 7.34
CA MET A 224 -1.54 -20.63 6.96
C MET A 224 -1.03 -19.25 7.36
N THR A 225 0.27 -19.03 7.19
CA THR A 225 0.83 -17.69 7.36
C THR A 225 0.55 -16.80 6.15
N VAL A 226 0.43 -15.49 6.40
CA VAL A 226 0.32 -14.46 5.37
C VAL A 226 1.49 -14.54 4.38
N HIS A 227 2.72 -14.74 4.87
CA HIS A 227 3.90 -14.94 4.02
C HIS A 227 3.72 -16.13 3.08
N LYS A 228 3.25 -17.28 3.58
CA LYS A 228 3.02 -18.46 2.74
C LYS A 228 1.98 -18.21 1.66
N ALA A 229 0.91 -17.48 1.97
CA ALA A 229 -0.12 -17.13 1.00
C ALA A 229 0.40 -16.19 -0.12
N VAL A 230 1.21 -15.18 0.23
CA VAL A 230 1.81 -14.24 -0.75
C VAL A 230 2.90 -14.91 -1.59
N TYR A 231 3.79 -15.70 -0.98
CA TYR A 231 4.80 -16.43 -1.73
C TYR A 231 4.19 -17.53 -2.60
N GLY A 232 3.08 -18.14 -2.16
CA GLY A 232 2.31 -19.13 -2.87
C GLY A 232 2.49 -20.57 -2.36
N ILE A 233 1.45 -21.36 -2.55
CA ILE A 233 1.34 -22.77 -2.19
C ILE A 233 1.84 -23.60 -3.36
N ASP A 234 2.80 -24.49 -3.12
CA ASP A 234 3.30 -25.43 -4.11
C ASP A 234 2.76 -26.84 -3.78
N PRO A 235 1.70 -27.30 -4.46
CA PRO A 235 1.10 -28.61 -4.19
C PRO A 235 1.78 -29.76 -4.96
N ILE A 236 2.94 -29.54 -5.59
CA ILE A 236 3.74 -30.50 -6.38
C ILE A 236 3.10 -31.00 -7.67
N LEU A 237 1.89 -31.52 -7.61
CA LEU A 237 1.21 -32.06 -8.79
C LEU A 237 0.40 -31.01 -9.55
N TYR A 238 0.32 -29.79 -9.01
CA TYR A 238 -0.27 -28.64 -9.67
C TYR A 238 0.70 -27.47 -9.75
N GLU A 239 0.21 -26.43 -10.40
CA GLU A 239 0.80 -25.12 -10.39
C GLU A 239 0.69 -24.48 -9.01
N LYS A 240 1.58 -23.52 -8.82
CA LYS A 240 1.67 -22.75 -7.61
C LYS A 240 0.43 -21.85 -7.50
N ILE A 241 -0.25 -21.85 -6.36
CA ILE A 241 -1.41 -20.99 -6.11
C ILE A 241 -0.98 -19.84 -5.22
N ARG A 242 -1.23 -18.60 -5.65
CA ARG A 242 -0.99 -17.41 -4.82
C ARG A 242 -2.28 -16.97 -4.15
N LEU A 243 -2.17 -16.09 -3.16
CA LEU A 243 -3.33 -15.53 -2.44
C LEU A 243 -4.43 -15.00 -3.37
N GLN A 244 -4.04 -14.29 -4.43
CA GLN A 244 -4.97 -13.72 -5.43
C GLN A 244 -5.79 -14.79 -6.17
N ASP A 245 -5.26 -16.01 -6.28
CA ASP A 245 -5.89 -17.12 -6.99
C ASP A 245 -6.77 -17.99 -6.06
N MET A 246 -6.80 -17.69 -4.76
CA MET A 246 -7.51 -18.53 -3.78
C MET A 246 -9.04 -18.34 -3.82
N ALA A 247 -9.52 -17.22 -4.33
CA ALA A 247 -10.94 -16.97 -4.58
C ALA A 247 -11.37 -17.64 -5.89
N GLU A 248 -11.79 -18.91 -5.81
CA GLU A 248 -12.27 -19.65 -6.99
C GLU A 248 -13.63 -19.10 -7.48
N ARG A 249 -13.75 -18.78 -8.78
CA ARG A 249 -14.94 -18.13 -9.38
C ARG A 249 -16.30 -18.78 -9.08
N ASN A 250 -16.34 -20.05 -8.72
CA ASN A 250 -17.56 -20.82 -8.48
C ASN A 250 -17.76 -21.21 -7.00
N LYS A 251 -16.95 -20.68 -6.09
CA LYS A 251 -17.02 -21.00 -4.65
C LYS A 251 -17.24 -19.74 -3.82
N ARG A 252 -18.16 -19.81 -2.86
CA ARG A 252 -18.29 -18.77 -1.83
C ARG A 252 -17.13 -18.92 -0.85
N THR A 253 -16.29 -17.88 -0.75
CA THR A 253 -15.00 -17.94 -0.05
C THR A 253 -14.94 -16.90 1.07
N LEU A 254 -14.56 -17.33 2.27
CA LEU A 254 -14.25 -16.46 3.41
C LEU A 254 -12.73 -16.40 3.61
N ILE A 255 -12.17 -15.19 3.72
CA ILE A 255 -10.75 -14.96 4.02
C ILE A 255 -10.64 -14.10 5.28
N LEU A 256 -10.11 -14.68 6.36
CA LEU A 256 -9.94 -14.04 7.66
C LEU A 256 -8.46 -13.68 7.86
N PHE A 257 -8.16 -12.40 8.04
CA PHE A 257 -6.84 -11.91 8.45
C PHE A 257 -6.83 -11.68 9.95
N ASP A 258 -6.14 -12.55 10.68
CA ASP A 258 -5.89 -12.40 12.12
C ASP A 258 -4.69 -11.48 12.36
N GLU A 259 -4.83 -10.56 13.32
CA GLU A 259 -3.91 -9.43 13.55
C GLU A 259 -3.65 -8.65 12.23
N SER A 260 -4.74 -8.21 11.59
CA SER A 260 -4.75 -7.68 10.22
C SER A 260 -3.81 -6.51 9.93
N ASP A 261 -3.54 -5.64 10.89
CA ASP A 261 -2.57 -4.54 10.77
C ASP A 261 -1.15 -5.08 10.58
N GLN A 262 -0.76 -6.07 11.39
CA GLN A 262 0.51 -6.77 11.25
C GLN A 262 0.55 -7.66 10.00
N ALA A 263 -0.60 -8.22 9.59
CA ALA A 263 -0.72 -8.91 8.32
C ALA A 263 -0.41 -7.97 7.14
N ALA A 264 -0.91 -6.74 7.15
CA ALA A 264 -0.60 -5.73 6.13
C ALA A 264 0.91 -5.46 6.04
N MET A 265 1.58 -5.30 7.20
CA MET A 265 3.04 -5.14 7.26
C MET A 265 3.79 -6.38 6.73
N ALA A 266 3.33 -7.58 7.06
CA ALA A 266 3.92 -8.84 6.57
C ALA A 266 3.76 -9.00 5.04
N ILE A 267 2.61 -8.64 4.47
CA ILE A 267 2.40 -8.61 3.01
C ILE A 267 3.37 -7.62 2.37
N ARG A 268 3.49 -6.41 2.92
CA ARG A 268 4.42 -5.38 2.41
C ARG A 268 5.86 -5.89 2.43
N SER A 269 6.29 -6.49 3.53
CA SER A 269 7.64 -7.09 3.65
C SER A 269 7.85 -8.20 2.61
N ALA A 270 6.86 -9.08 2.40
CA ALA A 270 6.96 -10.15 1.41
C ALA A 270 7.07 -9.61 -0.03
N ILE A 271 6.33 -8.55 -0.37
CA ILE A 271 6.41 -7.87 -1.67
C ILE A 271 7.80 -7.25 -1.86
N ILE A 272 8.35 -6.59 -0.84
CA ILE A 272 9.69 -5.98 -0.88
C ILE A 272 10.75 -7.07 -1.06
N ASP A 273 10.69 -8.17 -0.30
CA ASP A 273 11.62 -9.29 -0.42
C ASP A 273 11.61 -9.92 -1.82
N GLN A 274 10.43 -10.04 -2.44
CA GLN A 274 10.29 -10.52 -3.83
C GLN A 274 10.90 -9.54 -4.83
N SER A 275 10.75 -8.23 -4.58
CA SER A 275 11.26 -7.16 -5.46
C SER A 275 12.79 -7.09 -5.44
N ILE A 276 13.42 -7.33 -4.28
CA ILE A 276 14.88 -7.35 -4.11
C ILE A 276 15.53 -8.53 -4.84
N LYS A 277 14.89 -9.70 -4.89
CA LYS A 277 15.41 -10.90 -5.56
C LYS A 277 15.54 -10.75 -7.08
N GLY A 278 14.95 -9.71 -7.68
CA GLY A 278 15.05 -9.42 -9.11
C GLY A 278 16.39 -8.77 -9.50
N LEU A 279 16.89 -9.06 -10.70
CA LEU A 279 18.06 -8.37 -11.27
C LEU A 279 17.70 -6.92 -11.64
N LYS A 280 18.14 -5.95 -10.82
CA LYS A 280 17.94 -4.50 -11.05
C LYS A 280 18.39 -4.03 -12.44
N SER A 281 19.45 -4.64 -12.97
CA SER A 281 20.05 -4.32 -14.27
C SER A 281 19.25 -4.81 -15.49
N LEU A 282 18.30 -5.73 -15.32
CA LEU A 282 17.41 -6.21 -16.39
C LEU A 282 16.12 -5.39 -16.50
N LYS A 283 15.99 -4.31 -15.72
CA LYS A 283 14.88 -3.35 -15.75
C LYS A 283 15.37 -2.00 -16.32
N GLY A 284 14.44 -1.09 -16.63
CA GLY A 284 14.78 0.21 -17.22
C GLY A 284 15.37 0.14 -18.63
N TYR A 285 16.36 1.00 -18.93
CA TYR A 285 16.91 1.12 -20.28
C TYR A 285 17.52 -0.19 -20.79
N ASN A 286 18.29 -0.87 -19.92
CA ASN A 286 18.81 -2.20 -20.25
C ASN A 286 17.68 -3.21 -20.48
N GLY A 287 16.62 -3.19 -19.66
CA GLY A 287 15.44 -4.03 -19.88
C GLY A 287 14.82 -3.82 -21.27
N TYR A 288 14.61 -2.56 -21.67
CA TYR A 288 14.15 -2.21 -23.02
C TYR A 288 15.07 -2.74 -24.10
N LEU A 289 16.40 -2.56 -23.98
CA LEU A 289 17.35 -3.06 -24.97
C LEU A 289 17.28 -4.58 -25.13
N HIS A 290 17.06 -5.33 -24.05
CA HIS A 290 16.85 -6.77 -24.14
C HIS A 290 15.54 -7.12 -24.84
N TYR A 291 14.42 -6.47 -24.52
CA TYR A 291 13.15 -6.66 -25.26
C TYR A 291 13.28 -6.27 -26.73
N LYS A 292 13.96 -5.17 -27.05
CA LYS A 292 14.23 -4.73 -28.41
C LYS A 292 15.02 -5.79 -29.19
N SER A 293 16.06 -6.35 -28.57
CA SER A 293 16.83 -7.45 -29.15
C SER A 293 15.98 -8.68 -29.43
N LEU A 294 14.99 -9.00 -28.58
CA LEU A 294 14.04 -10.09 -28.85
C LEU A 294 13.20 -9.80 -30.10
N MET A 295 12.76 -8.54 -30.27
CA MET A 295 11.93 -8.17 -31.41
C MET A 295 12.70 -8.13 -32.74
N GLU A 296 14.02 -7.96 -32.72
CA GLU A 296 14.87 -7.85 -33.93
C GLU A 296 15.23 -9.19 -34.58
N SER A 297 14.90 -10.33 -33.95
CA SER A 297 15.16 -11.68 -34.49
C SER A 297 13.88 -12.52 -34.68
N PRO A 298 12.88 -12.07 -35.47
CA PRO A 298 11.63 -12.82 -35.65
C PRO A 298 11.80 -14.08 -36.49
N GLU A 299 12.77 -14.12 -37.40
CA GLU A 299 13.00 -15.21 -38.36
C GLU A 299 13.45 -16.53 -37.73
N SER A 300 13.93 -16.48 -36.47
CA SER A 300 14.32 -17.66 -35.71
C SER A 300 13.15 -18.33 -34.99
N ILE A 301 11.96 -17.71 -34.99
CA ILE A 301 10.77 -18.23 -34.30
C ILE A 301 9.94 -19.08 -35.28
N SER A 302 9.57 -20.29 -34.85
CA SER A 302 8.79 -21.20 -35.71
C SER A 302 7.34 -20.74 -35.90
N ASP A 303 6.90 -20.62 -37.17
CA ASP A 303 5.50 -20.34 -37.58
C ASP A 303 4.46 -21.34 -37.06
N ARG A 304 4.92 -22.48 -36.55
CA ARG A 304 4.06 -23.54 -36.02
C ARG A 304 3.30 -23.11 -34.76
N TYR A 305 3.84 -22.15 -34.00
CA TYR A 305 3.29 -21.71 -32.71
C TYR A 305 2.87 -20.23 -32.81
N TYR A 306 1.63 -19.92 -32.43
CA TYR A 306 1.00 -18.58 -32.50
C TYR A 306 0.78 -17.98 -33.92
N GLY A 307 1.56 -18.41 -34.93
CA GLY A 307 1.41 -18.05 -36.33
C GLY A 307 1.46 -16.54 -36.60
N ARG A 308 0.64 -16.07 -37.56
CA ARG A 308 0.55 -14.64 -37.95
C ARG A 308 0.30 -13.69 -36.78
N THR A 309 -0.42 -14.13 -35.75
CA THR A 309 -0.70 -13.32 -34.55
C THR A 309 0.58 -12.79 -33.88
N LEU A 310 1.60 -13.65 -33.77
CA LEU A 310 2.88 -13.27 -33.18
C LEU A 310 3.69 -12.37 -34.13
N GLU A 311 3.75 -12.71 -35.42
CA GLU A 311 4.42 -11.88 -36.42
C GLU A 311 3.83 -10.46 -36.50
N ASP A 312 2.50 -10.35 -36.54
CA ASP A 312 1.80 -9.07 -36.61
C ASP A 312 2.00 -8.28 -35.31
N GLY A 313 1.98 -8.96 -34.16
CA GLY A 313 2.31 -8.38 -32.86
C GLY A 313 3.74 -7.83 -32.80
N ILE A 314 4.73 -8.60 -33.27
CA ILE A 314 6.14 -8.16 -33.32
C ILE A 314 6.31 -6.97 -34.27
N LYS A 315 5.76 -7.05 -35.50
CA LYS A 315 5.82 -5.95 -36.48
C LYS A 315 5.20 -4.68 -35.92
N LYS A 316 4.03 -4.78 -35.29
CA LYS A 316 3.35 -3.64 -34.65
C LYS A 316 4.20 -3.04 -33.53
N ALA A 317 4.79 -3.87 -32.66
CA ALA A 317 5.70 -3.40 -31.61
C ALA A 317 6.96 -2.72 -32.18
N GLN A 318 7.57 -3.27 -33.24
CA GLN A 318 8.71 -2.66 -33.93
C GLN A 318 8.36 -1.29 -34.50
N THR A 319 7.19 -1.14 -35.14
CA THR A 319 6.73 0.14 -35.68
C THR A 319 6.56 1.18 -34.57
N ILE A 320 5.81 0.86 -33.51
CA ILE A 320 5.59 1.79 -32.38
C ILE A 320 6.92 2.23 -31.76
N THR A 321 7.79 1.27 -31.44
CA THR A 321 9.05 1.58 -30.75
C THR A 321 10.01 2.38 -31.62
N LYS A 322 10.04 2.12 -32.93
CA LYS A 322 10.82 2.90 -33.90
C LYS A 322 10.30 4.32 -34.04
N ASP A 323 8.98 4.51 -34.11
CA ASP A 323 8.38 5.83 -34.26
C ASP A 323 8.58 6.68 -33.00
N ASN A 324 8.34 6.10 -31.82
CA ASN A 324 8.58 6.75 -30.53
C ASN A 324 10.05 7.15 -30.36
N TRP A 325 10.98 6.27 -30.72
CA TRP A 325 12.42 6.57 -30.67
C TRP A 325 12.79 7.69 -31.65
N LYS A 326 12.31 7.61 -32.89
CA LYS A 326 12.61 8.59 -33.94
C LYS A 326 12.14 10.00 -33.59
N ARG A 327 11.03 10.14 -32.87
CA ARG A 327 10.56 11.45 -32.36
C ARG A 327 11.55 12.13 -31.42
N SER A 328 12.38 11.34 -30.71
CA SER A 328 13.25 11.86 -29.64
C SER A 328 14.72 11.88 -30.03
N PHE A 329 15.16 10.88 -30.79
CA PHE A 329 16.57 10.67 -31.16
C PHE A 329 16.81 10.66 -32.68
N GLY A 330 15.78 10.93 -33.49
CA GLY A 330 15.90 10.87 -34.96
C GLY A 330 16.34 9.48 -35.42
N ASP A 331 17.34 9.45 -36.31
CA ASP A 331 17.87 8.20 -36.88
C ASP A 331 19.04 7.60 -36.05
N VAL A 332 19.32 8.13 -34.85
CA VAL A 332 20.36 7.56 -33.96
C VAL A 332 19.91 6.20 -33.44
N ILE A 333 20.81 5.22 -33.42
CA ILE A 333 20.48 3.89 -32.86
C ILE A 333 20.60 3.88 -31.32
N PRO A 334 19.83 3.05 -30.60
CA PRO A 334 20.00 2.89 -29.16
C PRO A 334 21.35 2.25 -28.81
N TYR A 335 22.21 2.96 -28.08
CA TYR A 335 23.50 2.45 -27.61
C TYR A 335 23.40 1.81 -26.23
N LYS A 336 24.20 0.75 -25.98
CA LYS A 336 24.25 0.07 -24.67
C LYS A 336 24.95 0.89 -23.58
N ASN A 337 25.89 1.74 -23.96
CA ASN A 337 26.75 2.45 -23.02
C ASN A 337 26.30 3.91 -22.87
N ILE A 338 26.22 4.35 -21.63
CA ILE A 338 26.01 5.75 -21.23
C ILE A 338 27.22 6.14 -20.37
N PHE A 339 27.94 7.21 -20.74
CA PHE A 339 29.14 7.68 -20.04
C PHE A 339 28.92 9.06 -19.44
N LEU A 340 29.71 9.39 -18.42
CA LEU A 340 29.80 10.75 -17.88
C LEU A 340 30.67 11.60 -18.79
N ASP A 341 30.22 12.83 -19.07
CA ASP A 341 31.00 13.76 -19.88
C ASP A 341 32.03 14.53 -19.03
N ASP A 342 31.71 14.79 -17.75
CA ASP A 342 32.53 15.55 -16.81
C ASP A 342 33.00 14.72 -15.61
N THR A 343 34.13 15.13 -15.02
CA THR A 343 34.61 14.59 -13.74
C THR A 343 33.85 15.23 -12.58
N GLU A 344 33.01 14.48 -11.88
CA GLU A 344 32.31 14.93 -10.66
C GLU A 344 32.65 14.00 -9.46
N ASP A 345 32.47 14.49 -8.24
CA ASP A 345 32.68 13.70 -7.01
C ASP A 345 31.67 12.54 -6.93
N LEU A 346 32.10 11.34 -6.53
CA LEU A 346 31.23 10.16 -6.38
C LEU A 346 29.99 10.41 -5.50
N GLU A 347 30.10 11.26 -4.47
CA GLU A 347 28.98 11.61 -3.60
C GLU A 347 27.89 12.45 -4.29
N SER A 348 28.22 13.11 -5.41
CA SER A 348 27.30 13.92 -6.21
C SER A 348 26.37 13.09 -7.11
N TYR A 349 26.66 11.80 -7.30
CA TYR A 349 25.91 10.85 -8.14
C TYR A 349 24.77 10.12 -7.44
N ARG A 350 24.36 10.58 -6.25
CA ARG A 350 23.17 10.05 -5.57
C ARG A 350 21.88 10.66 -6.15
N ARG A 351 21.74 10.57 -7.47
CA ARG A 351 20.67 11.17 -8.27
C ARG A 351 19.79 10.10 -8.91
N GLY A 352 18.65 10.52 -9.41
CA GLY A 352 17.80 9.65 -10.21
C GLY A 352 16.45 10.26 -10.53
N VAL A 353 15.59 9.43 -11.11
CA VAL A 353 14.20 9.78 -11.40
C VAL A 353 13.29 8.75 -10.76
N PHE A 354 12.36 9.24 -9.95
CA PHE A 354 11.36 8.45 -9.27
C PHE A 354 10.00 8.57 -9.97
N PHE A 355 9.35 7.43 -10.20
CA PHE A 355 8.05 7.31 -10.85
C PHE A 355 7.05 6.63 -9.90
N SER A 356 5.81 7.08 -9.94
CA SER A 356 4.64 6.31 -9.47
C SER A 356 3.57 6.40 -10.54
N GLY A 357 3.60 5.41 -11.43
CA GLY A 357 2.79 5.40 -12.65
C GLY A 357 3.10 6.58 -13.59
N PRO A 358 2.24 6.82 -14.60
CA PRO A 358 2.47 7.87 -15.59
C PRO A 358 2.19 9.29 -15.06
N ALA A 359 1.48 9.43 -13.94
CA ALA A 359 1.02 10.71 -13.41
C ALA A 359 2.04 11.43 -12.52
N LEU A 360 3.00 10.70 -11.93
CA LEU A 360 4.00 11.27 -11.04
C LEU A 360 5.41 10.89 -11.47
N ARG A 361 6.22 11.92 -11.70
CA ARG A 361 7.66 11.84 -12.01
C ARG A 361 8.37 12.88 -11.17
N LEU A 362 9.46 12.48 -10.51
CA LEU A 362 10.21 13.33 -9.58
C LEU A 362 11.71 13.16 -9.87
N ASN A 363 12.41 14.26 -10.10
CA ASN A 363 13.87 14.25 -10.08
C ASN A 363 14.32 14.19 -8.61
N VAL A 364 15.22 13.27 -8.30
CA VAL A 364 15.81 13.08 -6.98
C VAL A 364 17.25 13.57 -7.05
N ALA A 365 17.55 14.65 -6.35
CA ALA A 365 18.83 15.34 -6.40
C ALA A 365 19.15 16.01 -5.05
N PRO A 366 20.40 16.45 -4.81
CA PRO A 366 20.79 17.16 -3.60
C PRO A 366 19.95 18.41 -3.34
N LYS A 367 19.76 18.77 -2.06
CA LYS A 367 18.97 19.94 -1.68
C LYS A 367 19.61 21.22 -2.23
N GLY A 368 18.84 22.01 -2.97
CA GLY A 368 19.29 23.27 -3.56
C GLY A 368 19.99 23.12 -4.91
N ASP A 369 20.16 21.89 -5.39
CA ASP A 369 20.57 21.65 -6.76
C ASP A 369 19.42 22.01 -7.72
N VAL A 370 19.74 22.85 -8.70
CA VAL A 370 18.81 23.32 -9.73
C VAL A 370 19.12 22.70 -11.11
N THR A 371 20.07 21.78 -11.17
CA THR A 371 20.40 21.03 -12.38
C THR A 371 19.46 19.85 -12.60
N ASN A 372 19.20 19.55 -13.87
CA ASN A 372 18.50 18.36 -14.31
C ASN A 372 19.49 17.44 -15.03
N SER A 373 19.22 16.13 -14.99
CA SER A 373 19.98 15.14 -15.75
C SER A 373 19.47 15.06 -17.19
N TYR A 374 20.37 15.03 -18.16
CA TYR A 374 20.09 14.93 -19.59
C TYR A 374 20.89 13.79 -20.22
N VAL A 375 20.22 13.04 -21.09
CA VAL A 375 20.83 12.08 -22.00
C VAL A 375 21.12 12.78 -23.32
N CYS A 376 22.39 12.88 -23.66
CA CYS A 376 22.89 13.65 -24.78
C CYS A 376 23.63 12.76 -25.79
N TYR A 377 23.67 13.22 -27.04
CA TYR A 377 24.39 12.55 -28.12
C TYR A 377 25.17 13.55 -28.96
N ARG A 378 26.48 13.33 -29.13
CA ARG A 378 27.30 14.06 -30.11
C ARG A 378 27.34 13.30 -31.43
N LYS A 379 27.34 14.05 -32.52
CA LYS A 379 27.28 13.47 -33.88
C LYS A 379 28.54 12.65 -34.17
N GLY A 380 28.35 11.34 -34.37
CA GLY A 380 29.44 10.40 -34.70
C GLY A 380 29.80 9.45 -33.56
N ASP A 381 29.31 9.71 -32.35
CA ASP A 381 29.57 8.86 -31.20
C ASP A 381 28.85 7.51 -31.27
N LYS A 382 29.42 6.51 -30.61
CA LYS A 382 28.84 5.17 -30.43
C LYS A 382 28.39 4.90 -29.00
N HIS A 383 27.97 5.96 -28.31
CA HIS A 383 27.49 5.96 -26.94
C HIS A 383 26.58 7.16 -26.71
N LEU A 384 26.00 7.25 -25.52
CA LEU A 384 25.29 8.43 -25.03
C LEU A 384 26.08 9.05 -23.86
N SER A 385 25.98 10.36 -23.69
CA SER A 385 26.53 11.06 -22.52
C SER A 385 25.41 11.39 -21.53
N LEU A 386 25.66 11.25 -20.23
CA LEU A 386 24.81 11.76 -19.16
C LEU A 386 25.41 13.06 -18.61
N ILE A 387 24.61 14.13 -18.54
CA ILE A 387 25.07 15.48 -18.18
C ILE A 387 24.09 16.15 -17.23
N HIS A 388 24.60 16.91 -16.27
CA HIS A 388 23.81 17.75 -15.37
C HIS A 388 23.88 19.22 -15.77
N ALA A 389 22.74 19.82 -16.12
CA ALA A 389 22.68 21.23 -16.50
C ALA A 389 21.41 21.91 -15.97
N LYS A 390 21.41 23.24 -15.83
CA LYS A 390 20.20 23.98 -15.42
C LYS A 390 19.12 23.99 -16.49
N GLU A 391 19.54 24.21 -17.73
CA GLU A 391 18.66 24.36 -18.89
C GLU A 391 19.23 23.56 -20.06
N ASN A 392 18.32 23.00 -20.88
CA ASN A 392 18.67 22.24 -22.08
C ASN A 392 19.34 23.09 -23.15
N ASP A 393 18.98 24.38 -23.25
CA ASP A 393 19.47 25.29 -24.28
C ASP A 393 20.99 25.49 -24.22
N LEU A 394 21.58 25.38 -23.03
CA LEU A 394 23.03 25.44 -22.83
C LEU A 394 23.77 24.24 -23.44
N LEU A 395 23.11 23.10 -23.60
CA LEU A 395 23.71 21.86 -24.12
C LEU A 395 23.60 21.76 -25.64
N LEU A 396 22.65 22.48 -26.26
CA LEU A 396 22.41 22.42 -27.70
C LEU A 396 23.57 22.98 -28.56
N SER A 397 24.52 23.70 -27.96
CA SER A 397 25.74 24.14 -28.65
C SER A 397 26.76 23.01 -28.86
N GLU A 398 26.73 21.97 -28.01
CA GLU A 398 27.74 20.90 -27.99
C GLU A 398 27.17 19.54 -28.42
N TYR A 399 25.88 19.32 -28.21
CA TYR A 399 25.21 18.05 -28.49
C TYR A 399 24.18 18.22 -29.60
N ALA A 400 24.13 17.23 -30.48
CA ALA A 400 23.16 17.22 -31.57
C ALA A 400 21.75 16.88 -31.07
N ILE A 401 21.66 16.10 -29.99
CA ILE A 401 20.42 15.70 -29.33
C ILE A 401 20.60 15.84 -27.82
N VAL A 402 19.62 16.46 -27.17
CA VAL A 402 19.56 16.67 -25.72
C VAL A 402 18.17 16.26 -25.24
N VAL A 403 18.08 15.20 -24.44
CA VAL A 403 16.81 14.66 -23.93
C VAL A 403 16.85 14.64 -22.40
N PRO A 404 15.93 15.30 -21.69
CA PRO A 404 15.81 15.18 -20.23
C PRO A 404 15.69 13.72 -19.79
N LEU A 405 16.34 13.33 -18.70
CA LEU A 405 16.41 11.94 -18.24
C LEU A 405 15.02 11.36 -17.93
N ASP A 406 14.11 12.14 -17.36
CA ASP A 406 12.74 11.74 -17.09
C ASP A 406 11.95 11.45 -18.38
N LYS A 407 12.15 12.26 -19.44
CA LYS A 407 11.58 12.04 -20.77
C LYS A 407 12.20 10.82 -21.45
N PHE A 408 13.51 10.64 -21.35
CA PHE A 408 14.20 9.44 -21.83
C PHE A 408 13.62 8.19 -21.18
N LEU A 409 13.54 8.15 -19.85
CA LEU A 409 12.98 7.01 -19.11
C LEU A 409 11.50 6.77 -19.44
N SER A 410 10.72 7.84 -19.67
CA SER A 410 9.32 7.70 -20.11
C SER A 410 9.21 7.05 -21.49
N LEU A 411 10.07 7.43 -22.43
CA LEU A 411 10.20 6.77 -23.75
C LEU A 411 10.53 5.27 -23.58
N ILE A 412 11.47 4.95 -22.70
CA ILE A 412 11.87 3.55 -22.42
C ILE A 412 10.69 2.74 -21.84
N ILE A 413 9.96 3.31 -20.88
CA ILE A 413 8.81 2.66 -20.25
C ILE A 413 7.70 2.42 -21.28
N SER A 414 7.36 3.43 -22.09
CA SER A 414 6.34 3.31 -23.15
C SER A 414 6.73 2.25 -24.17
N ASN A 415 7.97 2.28 -24.68
CA ASN A 415 8.43 1.27 -25.63
C ASN A 415 8.40 -0.16 -25.08
N THR A 416 8.80 -0.33 -23.81
CA THR A 416 8.73 -1.64 -23.13
C THR A 416 7.27 -2.09 -22.95
N THR A 417 6.38 -1.15 -22.62
CA THR A 417 4.93 -1.41 -22.46
C THR A 417 4.28 -1.79 -23.78
N ALA A 418 4.62 -1.11 -24.88
CA ALA A 418 4.16 -1.43 -26.23
C ALA A 418 4.53 -2.86 -26.62
N ILE A 419 5.79 -3.27 -26.40
CA ILE A 419 6.24 -4.66 -26.67
C ILE A 419 5.44 -5.66 -25.83
N ARG A 420 5.39 -5.46 -24.49
CA ARG A 420 4.65 -6.36 -23.59
C ARG A 420 3.15 -6.41 -23.91
N SER A 421 2.55 -5.30 -24.34
CA SER A 421 1.15 -5.24 -24.75
C SER A 421 0.86 -6.15 -25.95
N GLN A 422 1.74 -6.16 -26.97
CA GLN A 422 1.56 -7.07 -28.11
C GLN A 422 1.77 -8.54 -27.71
N LEU A 423 2.81 -8.83 -26.91
CA LEU A 423 3.03 -10.20 -26.40
C LEU A 423 1.85 -10.69 -25.54
N ARG A 424 1.24 -9.79 -24.74
CA ARG A 424 0.06 -10.08 -23.94
C ARG A 424 -1.11 -10.53 -24.81
N LYS A 425 -1.37 -9.86 -25.94
CA LYS A 425 -2.46 -10.22 -26.85
C LYS A 425 -2.25 -11.64 -27.39
N VAL A 426 -1.03 -11.94 -27.84
CA VAL A 426 -0.64 -13.28 -28.31
C VAL A 426 -0.87 -14.35 -27.23
N ILE A 427 -0.40 -14.09 -26.01
CA ILE A 427 -0.55 -15.03 -24.88
C ILE A 427 -2.04 -15.22 -24.52
N ALA A 428 -2.81 -14.14 -24.46
CA ALA A 428 -4.22 -14.20 -24.07
C ALA A 428 -5.06 -14.99 -25.08
N GLU A 429 -4.90 -14.72 -26.37
CA GLU A 429 -5.58 -15.45 -27.44
C GLU A 429 -5.17 -16.94 -27.47
N SER A 430 -3.88 -17.23 -27.27
CA SER A 430 -3.40 -18.60 -27.20
C SER A 430 -3.97 -19.32 -25.99
N LEU A 431 -3.97 -18.68 -24.81
CA LEU A 431 -4.52 -19.27 -23.59
C LEU A 431 -6.00 -19.62 -23.76
N GLU A 432 -6.78 -18.77 -24.41
CA GLU A 432 -8.18 -19.03 -24.72
C GLU A 432 -8.32 -20.24 -25.66
N LYS A 433 -7.63 -20.24 -26.80
CA LYS A 433 -7.63 -21.36 -27.77
C LYS A 433 -7.19 -22.67 -27.13
N SER A 434 -6.12 -22.64 -26.34
CA SER A 434 -5.62 -23.80 -25.60
C SER A 434 -6.67 -24.31 -24.61
N ARG A 435 -7.32 -23.41 -23.85
CA ARG A 435 -8.37 -23.79 -22.88
C ARG A 435 -9.60 -24.37 -23.56
N GLU A 436 -10.00 -23.82 -24.71
CA GLU A 436 -11.09 -24.35 -25.52
C GLU A 436 -10.76 -25.74 -26.08
N LYS A 437 -9.57 -25.90 -26.68
CA LYS A 437 -9.08 -27.20 -27.16
C LYS A 437 -9.05 -28.23 -26.03
N PHE A 438 -8.52 -27.86 -24.86
CA PHE A 438 -8.50 -28.74 -23.69
C PHE A 438 -9.91 -29.13 -23.23
N LYS A 439 -10.87 -28.18 -23.22
CA LYS A 439 -12.28 -28.45 -22.85
C LYS A 439 -12.95 -29.36 -23.88
N GLN A 440 -12.75 -29.10 -25.16
CA GLN A 440 -13.34 -29.87 -26.26
C GLN A 440 -12.80 -31.29 -26.27
N GLU A 441 -11.49 -31.47 -26.18
CA GLU A 441 -10.89 -32.81 -26.06
C GLU A 441 -11.31 -33.51 -24.77
N SER A 442 -11.46 -32.78 -23.65
CA SER A 442 -11.99 -33.37 -22.42
C SER A 442 -13.44 -33.84 -22.58
N LYS A 443 -14.25 -33.16 -23.39
CA LYS A 443 -15.62 -33.57 -23.76
C LYS A 443 -15.60 -34.74 -24.75
N ASP A 444 -14.78 -34.70 -25.78
CA ASP A 444 -14.70 -35.74 -26.83
C ASP A 444 -14.18 -37.07 -26.28
N VAL A 445 -13.19 -37.01 -25.36
CA VAL A 445 -12.71 -38.16 -24.59
C VAL A 445 -13.79 -38.69 -23.64
N GLY A 446 -14.58 -37.80 -23.02
CA GLY A 446 -15.73 -38.17 -22.18
C GLY A 446 -16.86 -38.82 -22.96
N ASN A 447 -17.04 -38.44 -24.23
CA ASN A 447 -18.09 -38.92 -25.13
C ASN A 447 -17.66 -40.10 -26.02
N ASN A 448 -16.47 -40.68 -25.82
CA ASN A 448 -15.89 -41.78 -26.62
C ASN A 448 -15.70 -41.47 -28.13
N ALA A 449 -15.59 -40.20 -28.54
CA ALA A 449 -15.48 -39.82 -29.94
C ALA A 449 -14.05 -39.92 -30.53
N THR A 450 -13.01 -40.08 -29.70
CA THR A 450 -11.59 -40.13 -30.12
C THR A 450 -10.75 -41.09 -29.24
N GLU A 451 -9.87 -41.88 -29.87
CA GLU A 451 -9.01 -42.90 -29.21
C GLU A 451 -7.59 -42.40 -28.86
N THR A 452 -7.16 -41.25 -29.37
CA THR A 452 -5.80 -40.71 -29.22
C THR A 452 -5.77 -39.53 -28.26
N GLN A 453 -5.15 -39.72 -27.09
CA GLN A 453 -4.84 -38.61 -26.20
C GLN A 453 -3.60 -37.86 -26.69
N GLN A 454 -3.80 -36.59 -27.05
CA GLN A 454 -2.69 -35.67 -27.25
C GLN A 454 -2.16 -35.21 -25.88
N PHE A 455 -0.86 -34.90 -25.81
CA PHE A 455 -0.23 -34.38 -24.60
C PHE A 455 -0.78 -32.98 -24.27
N LEU A 456 -1.82 -32.87 -23.44
CA LEU A 456 -2.33 -31.60 -22.94
C LEU A 456 -2.40 -31.56 -21.41
N GLY A 457 -1.50 -30.78 -20.80
CA GLY A 457 -1.75 -30.24 -19.47
C GLY A 457 -2.87 -29.19 -19.51
N TYR A 458 -3.52 -28.92 -18.37
CA TYR A 458 -4.46 -27.78 -18.30
C TYR A 458 -3.72 -26.48 -18.71
N PRO A 459 -4.23 -25.70 -19.67
CA PRO A 459 -3.56 -24.49 -20.13
C PRO A 459 -3.71 -23.35 -19.12
N THR A 460 -2.58 -22.80 -18.73
CA THR A 460 -2.46 -21.78 -17.70
C THR A 460 -1.60 -20.64 -18.17
N LEU A 461 -1.74 -19.50 -17.49
CA LEU A 461 -1.11 -18.28 -17.92
C LEU A 461 0.43 -18.43 -17.92
N GLU A 462 0.99 -18.97 -16.85
CA GLU A 462 2.42 -19.22 -16.69
C GLU A 462 2.95 -20.18 -17.75
N ARG A 463 2.20 -21.23 -18.10
CA ARG A 463 2.59 -22.16 -19.15
C ARG A 463 2.57 -21.52 -20.53
N GLU A 464 1.59 -20.69 -20.82
CA GLU A 464 1.53 -19.97 -22.10
C GLU A 464 2.64 -18.92 -22.20
N ILE A 465 2.94 -18.21 -21.11
CA ILE A 465 4.09 -17.29 -21.02
C ILE A 465 5.39 -18.05 -21.27
N HIS A 466 5.62 -19.18 -20.58
CA HIS A 466 6.79 -20.02 -20.79
C HIS A 466 6.88 -20.55 -22.23
N THR A 467 5.74 -21.01 -22.78
CA THR A 467 5.68 -21.54 -24.15
C THR A 467 6.08 -20.50 -25.20
N LEU A 468 5.77 -19.22 -24.96
CA LEU A 468 6.22 -18.11 -25.79
C LEU A 468 7.71 -17.82 -25.60
N PHE A 469 8.17 -17.58 -24.37
CA PHE A 469 9.55 -17.16 -24.12
C PHE A 469 10.59 -18.24 -24.43
N SER A 470 10.23 -19.52 -24.27
CA SER A 470 11.10 -20.64 -24.63
C SER A 470 11.40 -20.73 -26.13
N ARG A 471 10.73 -19.95 -26.97
CA ARG A 471 11.00 -19.89 -28.42
C ARG A 471 12.10 -18.92 -28.78
N PHE A 472 12.41 -17.99 -27.88
CA PHE A 472 13.50 -17.04 -28.07
C PHE A 472 14.86 -17.59 -27.61
N GLU A 473 14.90 -18.79 -26.99
CA GLU A 473 16.12 -19.47 -26.52
C GLU A 473 17.10 -18.56 -25.75
N ILE A 474 16.57 -17.79 -24.78
CA ILE A 474 17.31 -16.75 -24.06
C ILE A 474 17.90 -17.23 -22.72
N ASN A 475 19.11 -16.76 -22.41
CA ASN A 475 19.82 -17.07 -21.15
C ASN A 475 19.12 -16.59 -19.87
N ALA A 476 18.15 -15.66 -19.99
CA ALA A 476 17.41 -15.05 -18.88
C ALA A 476 15.89 -15.25 -19.01
N GLU A 477 15.46 -16.40 -19.55
CA GLU A 477 14.05 -16.75 -19.81
C GLU A 477 13.15 -16.48 -18.60
N TYR A 478 13.51 -17.02 -17.43
CA TYR A 478 12.73 -16.88 -16.20
C TYR A 478 12.44 -15.41 -15.84
N GLN A 479 13.40 -14.50 -16.07
CA GLN A 479 13.20 -13.08 -15.76
C GLN A 479 12.20 -12.41 -16.69
N PHE A 480 12.17 -12.79 -17.98
CA PHE A 480 11.16 -12.31 -18.91
C PHE A 480 9.78 -12.87 -18.58
N GLU A 481 9.71 -14.15 -18.23
CA GLU A 481 8.47 -14.78 -17.80
C GLU A 481 7.87 -14.11 -16.56
N GLN A 482 8.69 -13.83 -15.54
CA GLN A 482 8.24 -13.11 -14.34
C GLN A 482 7.76 -11.70 -14.69
N GLN A 483 8.53 -10.93 -15.46
CA GLN A 483 8.13 -9.58 -15.88
C GLN A 483 6.82 -9.58 -16.68
N MET A 484 6.63 -10.57 -17.54
CA MET A 484 5.41 -10.71 -18.32
C MET A 484 4.22 -11.14 -17.45
N LEU A 485 4.43 -12.09 -16.53
CA LEU A 485 3.43 -12.51 -15.58
C LEU A 485 2.97 -11.32 -14.73
N ASP A 486 3.91 -10.57 -14.17
CA ASP A 486 3.64 -9.36 -13.40
C ASP A 486 2.88 -8.32 -14.25
N PHE A 487 3.24 -8.14 -15.52
CA PHE A 487 2.53 -7.23 -16.42
C PHE A 487 1.09 -7.67 -16.71
N MET A 488 0.83 -8.99 -16.76
CA MET A 488 -0.50 -9.54 -17.06
C MET A 488 -1.41 -9.65 -15.84
N THR A 489 -0.85 -9.85 -14.64
CA THR A 489 -1.62 -10.04 -13.40
C THR A 489 -1.76 -8.76 -12.59
N ASN A 490 -0.80 -7.82 -12.67
CA ASN A 490 -0.91 -6.57 -11.94
C ASN A 490 -1.91 -5.62 -12.59
N ARG A 491 -3.08 -5.50 -11.96
CA ARG A 491 -4.08 -4.48 -12.29
C ARG A 491 -3.49 -3.06 -12.27
N LYS A 492 -3.82 -2.21 -13.24
CA LYS A 492 -3.51 -0.75 -13.21
C LYS A 492 -4.74 0.14 -13.21
N ASN A 493 -5.92 -0.46 -13.43
CA ASN A 493 -7.19 0.23 -13.61
C ASN A 493 -8.22 -0.29 -12.60
N LEU A 494 -9.10 0.59 -12.15
CA LEU A 494 -10.32 0.24 -11.44
C LEU A 494 -11.36 -0.35 -12.39
N PHE A 495 -12.10 -1.34 -11.91
CA PHE A 495 -13.24 -1.92 -12.63
C PHE A 495 -14.51 -1.45 -11.95
N VAL A 496 -15.42 -0.86 -12.73
CA VAL A 496 -16.78 -0.54 -12.27
C VAL A 496 -17.72 -1.57 -12.91
N ASP A 497 -18.49 -2.27 -12.08
CA ASP A 497 -19.56 -3.18 -12.54
C ASP A 497 -20.74 -2.32 -13.02
N ASP A 498 -20.67 -1.94 -14.29
CA ASP A 498 -21.77 -1.40 -15.08
C ASP A 498 -22.01 -2.38 -16.26
N ASP A 499 -23.13 -2.28 -16.97
CA ASP A 499 -23.52 -3.19 -18.06
C ASP A 499 -22.41 -3.38 -19.14
N ASN A 500 -21.43 -2.47 -19.19
CA ASN A 500 -20.26 -2.49 -20.09
C ASN A 500 -18.87 -2.61 -19.44
N LYS A 501 -18.73 -2.86 -18.13
CA LYS A 501 -17.44 -2.98 -17.39
C LYS A 501 -16.38 -1.95 -17.80
N LYS A 502 -16.58 -0.68 -17.44
CA LYS A 502 -15.59 0.38 -17.72
C LYS A 502 -14.31 0.17 -16.90
N LYS A 503 -13.16 0.33 -17.56
CA LYS A 503 -11.82 0.38 -16.93
C LYS A 503 -11.45 1.85 -16.69
N LEU A 504 -11.44 2.26 -15.44
CA LEU A 504 -11.05 3.61 -15.03
C LEU A 504 -9.58 3.65 -14.63
N PRO A 505 -8.80 4.66 -15.04
CA PRO A 505 -7.40 4.77 -14.62
C PRO A 505 -7.30 5.08 -13.12
N ASP A 506 -6.46 4.33 -12.41
CA ASP A 506 -6.11 4.59 -11.01
C ASP A 506 -4.64 4.99 -10.93
N PHE A 507 -4.39 6.29 -10.74
CA PHE A 507 -3.04 6.85 -10.68
C PHE A 507 -2.44 6.84 -9.26
N SER A 508 -3.10 6.23 -8.28
CA SER A 508 -2.57 6.11 -6.92
C SER A 508 -1.37 5.17 -6.86
N VAL A 509 -0.53 5.35 -5.84
CA VAL A 509 0.59 4.43 -5.56
C VAL A 509 0.11 2.99 -5.36
N TYR A 510 -1.10 2.78 -4.83
CA TYR A 510 -1.66 1.46 -4.54
C TYR A 510 -1.86 0.62 -5.80
N SER A 511 -2.36 1.23 -6.88
CA SER A 511 -2.52 0.56 -8.17
C SER A 511 -1.22 0.53 -8.98
N GLN A 512 -0.50 1.66 -9.00
CA GLN A 512 0.64 1.88 -9.90
C GLN A 512 1.96 1.30 -9.36
N GLY A 513 2.14 1.23 -8.05
CA GLY A 513 3.43 0.94 -7.44
C GLY A 513 4.42 2.09 -7.56
N VAL A 514 5.72 1.77 -7.42
CA VAL A 514 6.82 2.74 -7.44
C VAL A 514 8.01 2.21 -8.25
N GLN A 515 8.72 3.10 -8.92
CA GLN A 515 9.94 2.82 -9.67
C GLN A 515 10.97 3.92 -9.40
N LEU A 516 12.15 3.57 -8.91
CA LEU A 516 13.29 4.49 -8.75
C LEU A 516 14.36 4.11 -9.77
N TYR A 517 14.62 4.98 -10.73
CA TYR A 517 15.76 4.91 -11.64
C TYR A 517 16.92 5.68 -11.04
N GLN A 518 17.95 4.98 -10.60
CA GLN A 518 19.12 5.58 -9.98
C GLN A 518 20.29 5.62 -10.95
N GLU A 519 21.05 6.71 -10.90
CA GLU A 519 22.34 6.85 -11.59
C GLU A 519 23.39 6.14 -10.73
N GLU A 520 23.97 5.05 -11.23
CA GLU A 520 25.00 4.27 -10.53
C GLU A 520 26.26 4.19 -11.41
N ILE A 521 27.37 4.75 -10.92
CA ILE A 521 28.68 4.62 -11.59
C ILE A 521 29.21 3.21 -11.39
N ASP A 522 29.72 2.64 -12.48
CA ASP A 522 30.47 1.39 -12.44
C ASP A 522 31.92 1.68 -12.00
N GLU A 523 32.19 1.60 -10.69
CA GLU A 523 33.52 1.90 -10.11
C GLU A 523 34.65 1.03 -10.69
N LEU A 524 34.31 -0.13 -11.27
CA LEU A 524 35.27 -1.03 -11.91
C LEU A 524 35.52 -0.68 -13.38
N ASP A 525 34.75 0.23 -13.97
CA ASP A 525 34.88 0.66 -15.35
C ASP A 525 35.76 1.92 -15.43
N ASN A 526 36.95 1.79 -16.04
CA ASN A 526 37.91 2.89 -16.21
C ASN A 526 37.39 4.05 -17.08
N GLN A 527 36.25 3.90 -17.76
CA GLN A 527 35.60 4.96 -18.53
C GLN A 527 34.41 5.58 -17.79
N HIS A 528 34.22 5.27 -16.50
CA HIS A 528 33.17 5.82 -15.64
C HIS A 528 31.77 5.67 -16.26
N ARG A 529 31.47 4.48 -16.77
CA ARG A 529 30.15 4.17 -17.33
C ARG A 529 29.06 4.32 -16.26
N VAL A 530 27.95 4.95 -16.64
CA VAL A 530 26.76 5.07 -15.80
C VAL A 530 25.77 3.96 -16.13
N ARG A 531 25.26 3.31 -15.09
CA ARG A 531 24.14 2.38 -15.16
C ARG A 531 22.90 3.05 -14.61
N LEU A 532 21.82 3.04 -15.40
CA LEU A 532 20.50 3.47 -14.93
C LEU A 532 19.77 2.25 -14.34
N THR A 533 20.00 1.96 -13.07
CA THR A 533 19.39 0.80 -12.41
C THR A 533 17.98 1.14 -11.93
N CYS A 534 17.09 0.15 -11.91
CA CYS A 534 15.69 0.35 -11.55
C CYS A 534 15.30 -0.51 -10.35
N ARG A 535 14.92 0.15 -9.25
CA ARG A 535 14.26 -0.47 -8.09
C ARG A 535 12.75 -0.30 -8.27
N GLU A 536 12.01 -1.40 -8.27
CA GLU A 536 10.58 -1.38 -8.60
C GLU A 536 9.76 -2.23 -7.64
N ILE A 537 8.63 -1.70 -7.20
CA ILE A 537 7.54 -2.45 -6.55
C ILE A 537 6.29 -2.27 -7.39
N ALA A 538 5.72 -3.38 -7.89
CA ALA A 538 4.61 -3.36 -8.84
C ALA A 538 3.21 -3.50 -8.22
N THR A 539 3.14 -3.88 -6.94
CA THR A 539 1.88 -4.20 -6.23
C THR A 539 1.94 -3.78 -4.76
N THR A 540 0.78 -3.60 -4.12
CA THR A 540 0.66 -3.22 -2.70
C THR A 540 -0.37 -4.10 -1.98
N PRO A 541 -0.37 -4.14 -0.63
CA PRO A 541 -1.38 -4.86 0.13
C PRO A 541 -2.82 -4.42 -0.20
N GLU A 542 -3.06 -3.12 -0.36
CA GLU A 542 -4.38 -2.55 -0.65
C GLU A 542 -4.95 -3.08 -1.98
N LYS A 543 -4.09 -3.15 -3.00
CA LYS A 543 -4.47 -3.69 -4.31
C LYS A 543 -4.84 -5.17 -4.23
N ILE A 544 -4.07 -5.96 -3.48
CA ILE A 544 -4.39 -7.38 -3.25
C ILE A 544 -5.76 -7.52 -2.58
N LEU A 545 -6.05 -6.72 -1.55
CA LEU A 545 -7.35 -6.72 -0.88
C LEU A 545 -8.49 -6.34 -1.84
N ILE A 546 -8.32 -5.29 -2.65
CA ILE A 546 -9.31 -4.87 -3.64
C ILE A 546 -9.56 -5.98 -4.68
N ASP A 547 -8.53 -6.66 -5.15
CA ASP A 547 -8.65 -7.75 -6.13
C ASP A 547 -9.37 -8.98 -5.52
N LEU A 548 -9.11 -9.29 -4.24
CA LEU A 548 -9.82 -10.33 -3.51
C LEU A 548 -11.31 -9.99 -3.34
N VAL A 549 -11.63 -8.76 -2.92
CA VAL A 549 -13.02 -8.31 -2.70
C VAL A 549 -13.80 -8.21 -4.01
N ASN A 550 -13.15 -7.83 -5.11
CA ASN A 550 -13.78 -7.80 -6.43
C ASN A 550 -13.96 -9.19 -7.07
N SER A 551 -13.40 -10.24 -6.46
CA SER A 551 -13.71 -11.61 -6.86
C SER A 551 -15.12 -11.97 -6.40
N LYS A 552 -15.96 -12.47 -7.32
CA LYS A 552 -17.36 -12.82 -7.03
C LYS A 552 -17.46 -13.80 -5.85
N ASN A 553 -18.41 -13.58 -4.95
CA ASN A 553 -18.71 -14.42 -3.78
C ASN A 553 -17.58 -14.52 -2.73
N THR A 554 -16.72 -13.51 -2.61
CA THR A 554 -15.66 -13.45 -1.60
C THR A 554 -16.03 -12.49 -0.46
N SER A 555 -15.90 -12.94 0.78
CA SER A 555 -15.90 -12.11 1.98
C SER A 555 -14.49 -12.07 2.56
N VAL A 556 -13.95 -10.88 2.80
CA VAL A 556 -12.65 -10.65 3.43
C VAL A 556 -12.86 -9.95 4.75
N VAL A 557 -12.26 -10.46 5.83
CA VAL A 557 -12.40 -9.91 7.18
C VAL A 557 -11.02 -9.55 7.73
N LEU A 558 -10.85 -8.28 8.12
CA LEU A 558 -9.67 -7.76 8.80
C LEU A 558 -9.94 -7.71 10.30
N CYS A 559 -9.30 -8.58 11.07
CA CYS A 559 -9.47 -8.69 12.52
C CYS A 559 -8.22 -8.23 13.26
N SER A 560 -8.30 -7.12 14.01
CA SER A 560 -7.25 -6.65 14.91
C SER A 560 -7.82 -5.56 15.81
N ALA A 561 -7.33 -5.39 17.05
CA ALA A 561 -7.76 -4.24 17.89
C ALA A 561 -7.44 -2.89 17.21
N THR A 562 -6.49 -2.88 16.29
CA THR A 562 -6.03 -1.71 15.55
C THR A 562 -6.38 -1.78 14.06
N ALA A 563 -7.30 -2.66 13.65
CA ALA A 563 -7.67 -2.88 12.24
C ALA A 563 -8.15 -1.61 11.52
N SER A 564 -8.83 -0.71 12.24
CA SER A 564 -9.34 0.57 11.75
C SER A 564 -8.32 1.72 11.82
N SER A 565 -7.09 1.47 12.27
CA SER A 565 -6.05 2.50 12.39
C SER A 565 -5.80 3.20 11.05
N TRP A 566 -5.75 4.54 11.09
CA TRP A 566 -5.56 5.39 9.92
C TRP A 566 -4.11 5.53 9.46
N SER A 567 -3.14 4.97 10.19
CA SER A 567 -1.72 5.08 9.84
C SER A 567 -1.35 4.18 8.67
N VAL A 568 -0.82 4.75 7.60
CA VAL A 568 -0.32 3.99 6.43
C VAL A 568 1.04 3.33 6.71
N VAL A 569 1.72 3.73 7.79
CA VAL A 569 3.01 3.15 8.18
C VAL A 569 2.83 1.76 8.78
N SER A 570 1.82 1.59 9.63
CA SER A 570 1.56 0.35 10.39
C SER A 570 0.36 -0.47 9.89
N ASN A 571 -0.40 0.04 8.93
CA ASN A 571 -1.59 -0.62 8.39
C ASN A 571 -1.74 -0.40 6.87
N CYS A 572 -2.77 -0.99 6.27
CA CYS A 572 -3.28 -0.59 4.96
C CYS A 572 -3.90 0.81 5.03
N ASP A 573 -3.93 1.55 3.92
CA ASP A 573 -4.68 2.81 3.85
C ASP A 573 -6.20 2.55 3.81
N ILE A 574 -6.80 2.48 4.99
CA ILE A 574 -8.23 2.27 5.18
C ILE A 574 -9.07 3.36 4.48
N LYS A 575 -8.57 4.61 4.36
CA LYS A 575 -9.29 5.67 3.64
C LYS A 575 -9.34 5.38 2.15
N TYR A 576 -8.22 4.98 1.56
CA TYR A 576 -8.19 4.58 0.16
C TYR A 576 -9.08 3.37 -0.12
N LEU A 577 -9.06 2.36 0.76
CA LEU A 577 -9.96 1.21 0.66
C LEU A 577 -11.43 1.63 0.74
N LYS A 578 -11.80 2.51 1.69
CA LYS A 578 -13.17 3.04 1.82
C LYS A 578 -13.60 3.81 0.58
N GLN A 579 -12.74 4.68 0.06
CA GLN A 579 -13.00 5.46 -1.15
C GLN A 579 -13.18 4.56 -2.39
N THR A 580 -12.43 3.47 -2.47
CA THR A 580 -12.37 2.61 -3.65
C THR A 580 -13.45 1.53 -3.67
N LEU A 581 -13.73 0.91 -2.51
CA LEU A 581 -14.69 -0.19 -2.40
C LEU A 581 -16.12 0.30 -2.14
N GLY A 582 -16.30 1.56 -1.73
CA GLY A 582 -17.62 2.16 -1.55
C GLY A 582 -18.45 1.36 -0.55
N GLU A 583 -19.66 0.95 -0.94
CA GLU A 583 -20.59 0.20 -0.09
C GLU A 583 -20.11 -1.23 0.26
N LYS A 584 -19.09 -1.75 -0.43
CA LYS A 584 -18.54 -3.10 -0.16
C LYS A 584 -17.64 -3.13 1.09
N ILE A 585 -17.39 -2.01 1.75
CA ILE A 585 -16.63 -1.96 3.00
C ILE A 585 -17.58 -1.82 4.20
N HIS A 586 -17.42 -2.70 5.17
CA HIS A 586 -18.29 -2.76 6.34
C HIS A 586 -17.45 -2.52 7.60
N MET A 587 -17.71 -1.41 8.28
CA MET A 587 -17.09 -1.08 9.57
C MET A 587 -17.98 -1.59 10.70
N LEU A 588 -17.38 -1.93 11.85
CA LEU A 588 -18.14 -2.24 13.06
C LEU A 588 -19.03 -1.06 13.47
N SER A 589 -20.31 -1.35 13.78
CA SER A 589 -21.25 -0.31 14.16
C SER A 589 -20.89 0.31 15.51
N LYS A 590 -21.28 1.58 15.73
CA LYS A 590 -21.08 2.26 17.01
C LYS A 590 -21.79 1.53 18.16
N GLU A 591 -23.01 1.03 17.92
CA GLU A 591 -23.81 0.30 18.90
C GLU A 591 -23.16 -1.03 19.30
N ASP A 592 -22.68 -1.82 18.33
CA ASP A 592 -22.00 -3.09 18.62
C ASP A 592 -20.74 -2.88 19.44
N ARG A 593 -19.99 -1.83 19.11
CA ARG A 593 -18.77 -1.44 19.82
C ARG A 593 -19.06 -1.00 21.26
N GLU A 594 -20.02 -0.11 21.47
CA GLU A 594 -20.41 0.35 22.81
C GLU A 594 -20.96 -0.81 23.65
N THR A 595 -21.73 -1.71 23.05
CA THR A 595 -22.24 -2.91 23.72
C THR A 595 -21.11 -3.85 24.12
N PHE A 596 -20.15 -4.09 23.21
CA PHE A 596 -18.97 -4.90 23.51
C PHE A 596 -18.16 -4.30 24.68
N ASP A 597 -17.83 -3.01 24.61
CA ASP A 597 -17.04 -2.31 25.62
C ASP A 597 -17.73 -2.36 27.00
N ASN A 598 -19.04 -2.13 27.05
CA ASN A 598 -19.84 -2.22 28.27
C ASN A 598 -19.88 -3.63 28.86
N LEU A 599 -19.95 -4.66 28.02
CA LEU A 599 -19.92 -6.05 28.47
C LEU A 599 -18.54 -6.45 28.99
N VAL A 600 -17.46 -6.02 28.32
CA VAL A 600 -16.09 -6.23 28.78
C VAL A 600 -15.87 -5.57 30.14
N ASP A 601 -16.27 -4.31 30.31
CA ASP A 601 -16.08 -3.58 31.58
C ASP A 601 -16.75 -4.29 32.76
N LYS A 602 -17.89 -4.96 32.54
CA LYS A 602 -18.61 -5.74 33.56
C LYS A 602 -17.94 -7.08 33.92
N THR A 603 -17.00 -7.56 33.10
CA THR A 603 -16.23 -8.78 33.41
C THR A 603 -15.01 -8.52 34.31
N TYR A 604 -14.62 -7.25 34.49
CA TYR A 604 -13.53 -6.89 35.38
C TYR A 604 -13.92 -7.03 36.87
N PRO A 605 -12.96 -7.34 37.75
CA PRO A 605 -13.22 -7.42 39.18
C PRO A 605 -13.63 -6.08 39.80
N ILE A 606 -14.55 -6.13 40.76
CA ILE A 606 -14.95 -4.97 41.58
C ILE A 606 -13.77 -4.60 42.49
N GLY A 607 -13.38 -3.32 42.51
CA GLY A 607 -12.29 -2.80 43.34
C GLY A 607 -10.92 -2.69 42.64
N HIS A 608 -10.80 -3.15 41.39
CA HIS A 608 -9.60 -2.94 40.59
C HIS A 608 -9.48 -1.48 40.10
N ASN A 609 -8.34 -0.85 40.40
CA ASN A 609 -7.99 0.51 40.02
C ASN A 609 -6.88 0.56 38.95
N ILE A 610 -6.84 1.63 38.17
CA ILE A 610 -5.78 1.90 37.19
C ILE A 610 -5.18 3.27 37.53
N GLU A 611 -3.88 3.32 37.78
CA GLU A 611 -3.16 4.54 38.11
C GLU A 611 -2.21 4.93 36.98
N ILE A 612 -2.33 6.18 36.51
CA ILE A 612 -1.51 6.73 35.43
C ILE A 612 -0.44 7.64 36.02
N VAL A 613 0.82 7.36 35.70
CA VAL A 613 1.98 8.07 36.27
C VAL A 613 2.83 8.69 35.15
N PRO A 614 2.82 10.02 34.96
CA PRO A 614 3.63 10.68 33.94
C PRO A 614 5.09 10.80 34.38
N ILE A 615 6.03 10.35 33.54
CA ILE A 615 7.47 10.61 33.69
C ILE A 615 7.83 11.87 32.91
N GLU A 616 8.15 12.94 33.64
CA GLU A 616 8.45 14.24 33.05
C GLU A 616 9.85 14.30 32.45
N LYS A 617 9.96 14.99 31.31
CA LYS A 617 11.24 15.26 30.69
C LYS A 617 12.04 16.28 31.48
N HIS A 618 13.23 15.87 31.94
CA HIS A 618 14.17 16.82 32.54
C HIS A 618 14.80 17.70 31.47
N GLU A 619 14.62 19.01 31.59
CA GLU A 619 15.25 20.00 30.71
C GLU A 619 16.30 20.81 31.46
N TYR A 620 17.54 20.72 31.01
CA TYR A 620 18.63 21.54 31.52
C TYR A 620 18.45 22.99 31.03
N GLN A 621 18.29 23.93 31.97
CA GLN A 621 18.17 25.36 31.65
C GLN A 621 19.47 25.93 31.06
N ASP A 622 20.62 25.46 31.57
CA ASP A 622 21.94 25.83 31.06
C ASP A 622 22.52 24.70 30.20
N LYS A 623 22.54 24.92 28.88
CA LYS A 623 23.06 23.96 27.91
C LYS A 623 24.60 23.98 27.79
N ARG A 624 25.32 24.71 28.64
CA ARG A 624 26.80 24.65 28.68
C ARG A 624 27.25 23.32 29.25
N GLU A 625 28.30 22.75 28.66
CA GLU A 625 28.82 21.42 29.06
C GLU A 625 29.25 21.32 30.53
N SER A 626 29.68 22.43 31.13
CA SER A 626 30.08 22.51 32.53
C SER A 626 28.89 22.43 33.50
N SER A 627 27.68 22.61 33.00
CA SER A 627 26.46 22.74 33.82
C SER A 627 25.60 21.48 33.82
N ILE A 628 26.01 20.44 33.07
CA ILE A 628 25.33 19.15 33.00
C ILE A 628 25.69 18.32 34.24
N THR A 629 24.82 18.34 35.25
CA THR A 629 24.94 17.59 36.51
C THR A 629 23.75 16.65 36.71
N LEU A 630 23.89 15.60 37.53
CA LEU A 630 22.76 14.73 37.88
C LEU A 630 21.71 15.55 38.65
N PRO A 631 20.45 15.63 38.19
CA PRO A 631 19.42 16.40 38.89
C PRO A 631 19.07 15.77 40.25
N ASP A 632 18.84 16.60 41.27
CA ASP A 632 18.56 16.16 42.64
C ASP A 632 17.36 15.20 42.72
N LYS A 633 16.34 15.41 41.88
CA LYS A 633 15.17 14.52 41.76
C LYS A 633 15.59 13.06 41.56
N TYR A 634 16.50 12.81 40.62
CA TYR A 634 16.95 11.46 40.30
C TYR A 634 18.01 10.96 41.30
N ARG A 635 18.85 11.87 41.82
CA ARG A 635 19.85 11.53 42.85
C ARG A 635 19.20 10.94 44.10
N GLN A 636 18.03 11.45 44.50
CA GLN A 636 17.27 10.98 45.67
C GLN A 636 16.60 9.61 45.46
N MET A 637 16.55 9.09 44.22
CA MET A 637 15.95 7.78 43.92
C MET A 637 16.92 6.60 44.12
N PHE A 638 18.19 6.88 44.39
CA PHE A 638 19.20 5.85 44.71
C PHE A 638 19.20 5.49 46.20
N SER A 639 19.75 4.33 46.54
CA SER A 639 19.93 3.92 47.94
C SER A 639 20.79 4.94 48.70
N THR A 640 20.45 5.18 49.98
CA THR A 640 21.19 6.11 50.85
C THR A 640 22.67 5.78 50.91
N ASP A 641 22.98 4.49 50.99
CA ASP A 641 24.34 3.98 51.09
C ASP A 641 25.14 4.27 49.81
N ALA A 642 24.56 4.06 48.62
CA ALA A 642 25.23 4.36 47.35
C ALA A 642 25.51 5.87 47.18
N ILE A 643 24.65 6.73 47.75
CA ILE A 643 24.83 8.18 47.74
C ILE A 643 25.97 8.58 48.70
N GLU A 644 25.98 8.05 49.92
CA GLU A 644 27.00 8.34 50.94
C GLU A 644 28.39 7.84 50.52
N GLU A 645 28.46 6.68 49.86
CA GLU A 645 29.70 6.12 49.30
C GLU A 645 30.16 6.84 48.00
N GLY A 646 29.38 7.81 47.50
CA GLY A 646 29.72 8.62 46.33
C GLY A 646 29.65 7.87 44.99
N LEU A 647 29.07 6.67 44.96
CA LEU A 647 28.99 5.82 43.77
C LEU A 647 28.08 6.42 42.69
N VAL A 648 27.01 7.10 43.09
CA VAL A 648 26.05 7.75 42.18
C VAL A 648 26.72 8.87 41.38
N ASP A 649 27.46 9.76 42.06
CA ASP A 649 28.16 10.86 41.42
C ASP A 649 29.31 10.33 40.54
N LYS A 650 29.95 9.23 40.97
CA LYS A 650 30.97 8.52 40.19
C LYS A 650 30.41 7.95 38.89
N TRP A 651 29.28 7.24 38.94
CA TRP A 651 28.58 6.73 37.76
C TRP A 651 28.26 7.85 36.79
N PHE A 652 27.64 8.93 37.27
CA PHE A 652 27.23 10.03 36.42
C PHE A 652 28.45 10.67 35.73
N LYS A 653 29.55 10.85 36.45
CA LYS A 653 30.81 11.39 35.89
C LYS A 653 31.38 10.48 34.79
N ILE A 654 31.44 9.16 35.01
CA ILE A 654 31.92 8.18 34.03
C ILE A 654 31.02 8.22 32.79
N LYS A 655 29.71 8.11 32.97
CA LYS A 655 28.76 8.07 31.86
C LYS A 655 28.73 9.36 31.06
N ASN A 656 28.78 10.50 31.73
CA ASN A 656 28.85 11.80 31.08
C ASN A 656 30.13 11.94 30.24
N ARG A 657 31.27 11.45 30.75
CA ARG A 657 32.55 11.41 30.01
C ARG A 657 32.47 10.50 28.78
N GLU A 658 31.80 9.35 28.87
CA GLU A 658 31.60 8.45 27.72
C GLU A 658 30.72 9.08 26.65
N LEU A 659 29.56 9.63 27.05
CA LEU A 659 28.64 10.25 26.12
C LEU A 659 29.28 11.44 25.39
N LYS A 660 30.17 12.20 26.05
CA LYS A 660 30.96 13.25 25.38
C LYS A 660 31.83 12.73 24.23
N LYS A 661 32.29 11.47 24.28
CA LYS A 661 33.10 10.87 23.22
C LYS A 661 32.25 10.35 22.06
N THR A 662 31.01 9.95 22.34
CA THR A 662 30.16 9.20 21.38
C THR A 662 29.00 10.01 20.81
N ALA A 663 28.51 11.02 21.52
CA ALA A 663 27.37 11.83 21.11
C ALA A 663 27.74 12.75 19.94
N LYS A 664 26.77 13.00 19.06
CA LYS A 664 26.97 13.89 17.90
C LYS A 664 27.05 15.37 18.32
N ASP A 665 26.25 15.74 19.29
CA ASP A 665 26.12 17.09 19.85
C ASP A 665 25.58 17.04 21.29
N ILE A 666 25.46 18.20 21.92
CA ILE A 666 24.97 18.34 23.30
C ILE A 666 23.51 17.88 23.41
N GLU A 667 22.68 18.04 22.37
CA GLU A 667 21.28 17.63 22.42
C GLU A 667 21.14 16.10 22.38
N ASP A 668 21.98 15.42 21.59
CA ASP A 668 22.09 13.96 21.57
C ASP A 668 22.60 13.45 22.93
N GLN A 669 23.61 14.09 23.52
CA GLN A 669 24.08 13.75 24.87
C GLN A 669 22.96 13.88 25.91
N MET A 670 22.22 14.99 25.91
CA MET A 670 21.07 15.21 26.80
C MET A 670 19.94 14.19 26.56
N PHE A 671 19.69 13.82 25.31
CA PHE A 671 18.70 12.81 24.95
C PHE A 671 19.09 11.42 25.49
N GLN A 672 20.35 11.00 25.35
CA GLN A 672 20.82 9.72 25.91
C GLN A 672 20.78 9.72 27.44
N LEU A 673 21.14 10.83 28.10
CA LEU A 673 21.02 10.94 29.56
C LEU A 673 19.56 10.84 30.02
N TYR A 674 18.64 11.50 29.31
CA TYR A 674 17.22 11.44 29.65
C TYR A 674 16.66 10.01 29.58
N ARG A 675 17.11 9.19 28.61
CA ARG A 675 16.72 7.75 28.56
C ARG A 675 17.13 6.99 29.83
N LEU A 676 18.27 7.32 30.43
CA LEU A 676 18.73 6.71 31.69
C LEU A 676 17.92 7.23 32.88
N PHE A 677 17.56 8.52 32.89
CA PHE A 677 16.70 9.11 33.91
C PHE A 677 15.30 8.48 33.93
N GLN A 678 14.74 8.21 32.75
CA GLN A 678 13.48 7.46 32.62
C GLN A 678 13.57 6.08 33.25
N PHE A 679 14.67 5.36 33.01
CA PHE A 679 14.90 4.06 33.62
C PHE A 679 15.03 4.16 35.15
N ILE A 680 15.81 5.12 35.66
CA ILE A 680 15.97 5.35 37.11
C ILE A 680 14.61 5.55 37.78
N GLU A 681 13.77 6.44 37.24
CA GLU A 681 12.45 6.74 37.81
C GLU A 681 11.51 5.53 37.73
N ALA A 682 11.47 4.82 36.61
CA ALA A 682 10.64 3.62 36.46
C ALA A 682 11.09 2.46 37.37
N TYR A 683 12.39 2.21 37.50
CA TYR A 683 12.92 1.15 38.36
C TYR A 683 12.78 1.48 39.84
N HIS A 684 13.01 2.74 40.22
CA HIS A 684 12.75 3.21 41.59
C HIS A 684 11.28 3.04 41.97
N TRP A 685 10.35 3.37 41.06
CA TRP A 685 8.92 3.13 41.28
C TRP A 685 8.62 1.65 41.48
N PHE A 686 9.13 0.81 40.59
CA PHE A 686 8.95 -0.65 40.65
C PHE A 686 9.44 -1.24 41.96
N ILE A 687 10.66 -0.90 42.41
CA ILE A 687 11.23 -1.53 43.61
C ILE A 687 10.57 -1.02 44.90
N SER A 688 10.20 0.27 44.97
CA SER A 688 9.64 0.91 46.17
C SER A 688 8.18 0.53 46.46
N HIS A 689 7.45 0.01 45.47
CA HIS A 689 6.07 -0.44 45.64
C HIS A 689 6.01 -1.95 45.92
N GLU A 690 5.58 -2.34 47.11
CA GLU A 690 5.50 -3.76 47.52
C GLU A 690 4.44 -4.55 46.74
N ASP A 691 3.39 -3.89 46.24
CA ASP A 691 2.29 -4.50 45.49
C ASP A 691 2.62 -4.77 44.01
N ILE A 692 3.73 -4.22 43.49
CA ILE A 692 4.20 -4.47 42.13
C ILE A 692 5.20 -5.63 42.14
N HIS A 693 4.77 -6.81 41.67
CA HIS A 693 5.63 -7.99 41.50
C HIS A 693 6.18 -8.10 40.07
N SER A 694 5.45 -7.60 39.08
CA SER A 694 5.79 -7.76 37.67
C SER A 694 5.63 -6.44 36.92
N MET A 695 6.70 -5.97 36.25
CA MET A 695 6.65 -4.77 35.41
C MET A 695 7.26 -4.96 34.02
N ILE A 696 6.59 -4.47 32.97
CA ILE A 696 7.16 -4.44 31.62
C ILE A 696 7.68 -3.03 31.32
N TYR A 697 8.94 -2.90 30.90
CA TYR A 697 9.55 -1.64 30.45
C TYR A 697 9.75 -1.67 28.94
N PHE A 698 8.90 -0.94 28.20
CA PHE A 698 8.99 -0.82 26.75
C PHE A 698 9.79 0.41 26.31
N GLN A 699 10.77 0.18 25.43
CA GLN A 699 11.60 1.23 24.82
C GLN A 699 11.72 1.08 23.29
N ASN A 700 12.28 2.09 22.62
CA ASN A 700 12.43 2.11 21.16
C ASN A 700 13.51 1.16 20.61
N ARG A 701 14.56 0.86 21.39
CA ARG A 701 15.70 0.02 21.00
C ARG A 701 15.86 -1.14 21.96
N THR A 702 16.52 -2.22 21.54
CA THR A 702 16.79 -3.35 22.45
C THR A 702 17.70 -2.92 23.60
N GLY A 703 17.38 -3.36 24.81
CA GLY A 703 18.15 -3.04 26.02
C GLY A 703 19.58 -3.58 26.02
N ASP A 704 19.91 -4.47 25.08
CA ASP A 704 21.23 -5.10 24.93
C ASP A 704 22.39 -4.09 24.88
N LYS A 705 22.20 -2.92 24.23
CA LYS A 705 23.24 -1.89 24.11
C LYS A 705 23.50 -1.13 25.41
N ASP A 706 22.50 -1.10 26.30
CA ASP A 706 22.52 -0.39 27.57
C ASP A 706 22.54 -1.39 28.75
N LYS A 707 22.85 -2.68 28.49
CA LYS A 707 22.71 -3.77 29.46
C LYS A 707 23.53 -3.52 30.72
N GLU A 708 24.81 -3.22 30.58
CA GLU A 708 25.70 -2.98 31.71
C GLU A 708 25.26 -1.75 32.52
N GLN A 709 24.78 -0.70 31.83
CA GLN A 709 24.25 0.51 32.49
C GLN A 709 23.00 0.22 33.31
N ILE A 710 22.05 -0.53 32.74
CA ILE A 710 20.81 -0.90 33.38
C ILE A 710 21.08 -1.75 34.61
N GLN A 711 21.95 -2.76 34.51
CA GLN A 711 22.31 -3.61 35.64
C GLN A 711 22.98 -2.82 36.76
N LEU A 712 23.97 -1.98 36.43
CA LEU A 712 24.64 -1.09 37.37
C LEU A 712 23.64 -0.16 38.09
N LEU A 713 22.81 0.56 37.32
CA LEU A 713 21.82 1.49 37.87
C LEU A 713 20.85 0.78 38.81
N SER A 714 20.39 -0.41 38.44
CA SER A 714 19.46 -1.19 39.26
C SER A 714 20.07 -1.53 40.63
N CYS A 715 21.31 -2.04 40.64
CA CYS A 715 22.03 -2.36 41.88
C CYS A 715 22.30 -1.13 42.77
N LEU A 716 22.53 0.05 42.18
CA LEU A 716 22.72 1.29 42.94
C LEU A 716 21.39 1.81 43.52
N ILE A 717 20.28 1.60 42.81
CA ILE A 717 18.94 2.04 43.23
C ILE A 717 18.44 1.22 44.41
N ASP A 718 18.51 -0.11 44.32
CA ASP A 718 17.99 -1.01 45.36
C ASP A 718 19.01 -1.43 46.43
N GLY A 719 20.27 -1.02 46.28
CA GLY A 719 21.34 -1.32 47.24
C GLY A 719 21.99 -2.69 47.06
N SER A 720 21.60 -3.49 46.05
CA SER A 720 22.18 -4.82 45.79
C SER A 720 23.62 -4.77 45.28
N TYR A 721 24.18 -3.57 45.06
CA TYR A 721 25.59 -3.39 44.72
C TYR A 721 26.54 -3.98 45.78
N LYS A 722 26.11 -4.03 47.04
CA LYS A 722 26.86 -4.64 48.16
C LYS A 722 27.02 -6.16 48.04
N GLU A 723 26.17 -6.79 47.23
CA GLU A 723 26.17 -8.24 46.98
C GLU A 723 27.05 -8.61 45.77
N GLN A 724 27.63 -7.62 45.08
CA GLN A 724 28.44 -7.86 43.88
C GLN A 724 29.88 -8.19 44.24
N GLU A 725 30.48 -9.14 43.51
CA GLU A 725 31.85 -9.61 43.80
C GLU A 725 32.94 -8.62 43.34
N SER A 726 32.63 -7.71 42.42
CA SER A 726 33.59 -6.75 41.83
C SER A 726 33.35 -5.33 42.31
N GLU A 727 34.44 -4.61 42.64
CA GLU A 727 34.40 -3.20 43.03
C GLU A 727 34.09 -2.29 41.83
N PHE A 728 33.30 -1.23 42.07
CA PHE A 728 33.02 -0.23 41.05
C PHE A 728 34.16 0.80 40.96
N GLU A 729 35.12 0.55 40.07
CA GLU A 729 36.26 1.42 39.81
C GLU A 729 35.97 2.51 38.74
N ASP A 730 36.85 2.73 37.76
CA ASP A 730 36.79 3.86 36.81
C ASP A 730 36.01 3.59 35.52
N GLU A 731 35.45 2.39 35.39
CA GLU A 731 34.66 1.91 34.25
C GLU A 731 33.38 1.20 34.73
N ILE A 732 32.36 1.12 33.86
CA ILE A 732 31.11 0.40 34.19
C ILE A 732 31.41 -1.10 34.29
N PRO A 733 31.03 -1.76 35.41
CA PRO A 733 31.21 -3.19 35.58
C PRO A 733 30.41 -3.98 34.55
N ASN A 734 31.05 -4.94 33.89
CA ASN A 734 30.43 -5.80 32.89
C ASN A 734 29.81 -7.08 33.47
N ASN A 735 30.10 -7.40 34.73
CA ASN A 735 29.70 -8.62 35.42
C ASN A 735 28.63 -8.41 36.51
N TRP A 736 28.21 -7.16 36.76
CA TRP A 736 27.14 -6.90 37.72
C TRP A 736 25.81 -7.41 37.19
N VAL A 737 25.08 -8.11 38.05
CA VAL A 737 23.76 -8.67 37.72
C VAL A 737 22.80 -8.37 38.87
N ASN A 738 21.69 -7.74 38.52
CA ASN A 738 20.57 -7.53 39.40
C ASN A 738 19.52 -8.63 39.16
N LYS A 739 19.07 -9.28 40.25
CA LYS A 739 18.10 -10.38 40.20
C LYS A 739 16.72 -9.97 39.71
N HIS A 740 16.35 -8.70 39.84
CA HIS A 740 15.04 -8.17 39.47
C HIS A 740 14.96 -7.77 37.98
N ILE A 741 16.08 -7.72 37.26
CA ILE A 741 16.12 -7.26 35.86
C ILE A 741 16.23 -8.43 34.88
N CYS A 742 15.28 -8.49 33.96
CA CYS A 742 15.34 -9.35 32.79
C CYS A 742 15.32 -8.54 31.50
N ILE A 743 16.43 -8.53 30.75
CA ILE A 743 16.48 -7.94 29.41
C ILE A 743 16.33 -9.06 28.39
N SER A 744 15.28 -9.01 27.57
CA SER A 744 15.09 -10.01 26.52
C SER A 744 14.35 -9.45 25.31
N LYS A 745 14.73 -9.98 24.14
CA LYS A 745 14.05 -9.75 22.86
C LYS A 745 13.46 -11.03 22.27
N ASP A 746 13.71 -12.17 22.92
CA ASP A 746 13.26 -13.47 22.47
C ASP A 746 12.09 -13.93 23.33
N LEU A 747 10.97 -14.22 22.69
CA LEU A 747 9.79 -14.74 23.37
C LEU A 747 10.06 -16.11 24.01
N GLU A 748 10.91 -16.92 23.39
CA GLU A 748 11.21 -18.26 23.92
C GLU A 748 11.95 -18.17 25.26
N ASP A 749 12.88 -17.22 25.41
CA ASP A 749 13.55 -16.92 26.69
C ASP A 749 12.53 -16.43 27.75
N VAL A 750 11.59 -15.56 27.37
CA VAL A 750 10.53 -15.11 28.29
C VAL A 750 9.65 -16.29 28.76
N GLU A 751 9.22 -17.15 27.84
CA GLU A 751 8.35 -18.29 28.14
C GLU A 751 9.03 -19.40 28.95
N THR A 752 10.34 -19.59 28.76
CA THR A 752 11.09 -20.69 29.41
C THR A 752 11.75 -20.29 30.71
N ARG A 753 12.08 -19.00 30.90
CA ARG A 753 12.80 -18.49 32.08
C ARG A 753 11.95 -17.58 32.95
N ILE A 754 11.39 -16.51 32.38
CA ILE A 754 10.78 -15.41 33.14
C ILE A 754 9.38 -15.75 33.65
N LEU A 755 8.47 -16.20 32.77
CA LEU A 755 7.10 -16.55 33.17
C LEU A 755 7.06 -17.70 34.19
N PRO A 756 7.89 -18.76 34.07
CA PRO A 756 7.94 -19.82 35.07
C PRO A 756 8.43 -19.36 36.45
N GLU A 757 9.32 -18.37 36.51
CA GLU A 757 9.79 -17.79 37.78
C GLU A 757 8.63 -17.07 38.50
N LEU A 758 7.93 -16.18 37.80
CA LEU A 758 6.71 -15.53 38.31
C LEU A 758 5.59 -16.53 38.67
N SER A 759 5.53 -17.69 38.00
CA SER A 759 4.47 -18.68 38.22
C SER A 759 4.72 -19.59 39.44
N ARG A 760 5.97 -19.68 39.93
CA ARG A 760 6.34 -20.60 41.02
C ARG A 760 6.51 -19.90 42.36
N ASP A 761 6.99 -18.67 42.33
CA ASP A 761 7.36 -17.92 43.52
C ASP A 761 6.47 -16.68 43.66
N LYS A 762 5.70 -16.63 44.75
CA LYS A 762 4.83 -15.49 45.07
C LYS A 762 5.61 -14.23 45.45
N ASP A 763 6.86 -14.39 45.89
CA ASP A 763 7.74 -13.30 46.32
C ASP A 763 8.67 -12.87 45.17
N ALA A 764 8.56 -13.51 43.99
CA ALA A 764 9.28 -13.09 42.79
C ALA A 764 8.90 -11.67 42.40
N LYS A 765 9.92 -10.86 42.10
CA LYS A 765 9.77 -9.47 41.68
C LYS A 765 10.65 -9.21 40.46
N LEU A 766 10.03 -9.12 39.28
CA LEU A 766 10.77 -9.04 38.01
C LEU A 766 10.29 -7.88 37.12
N MET A 767 11.26 -7.14 36.58
CA MET A 767 11.07 -6.16 35.51
C MET A 767 11.61 -6.71 34.19
N LEU A 768 10.73 -6.84 33.19
CA LEU A 768 11.08 -7.22 31.83
C LEU A 768 11.35 -5.98 30.98
N ILE A 769 12.58 -5.80 30.53
CA ILE A 769 12.99 -4.71 29.63
C ILE A 769 13.00 -5.24 28.21
N SER A 770 12.22 -4.61 27.33
CA SER A 770 12.16 -4.99 25.93
C SER A 770 11.88 -3.82 24.99
N ALA A 771 12.07 -4.06 23.69
CA ALA A 771 11.74 -3.09 22.66
C ALA A 771 10.32 -3.31 22.15
N TYR A 772 9.65 -2.25 21.68
CA TYR A 772 8.33 -2.37 21.04
C TYR A 772 8.31 -3.42 19.91
N GLY A 773 9.39 -3.50 19.12
CA GLY A 773 9.51 -4.44 18.00
C GLY A 773 9.82 -5.90 18.38
N SER A 774 10.16 -6.19 19.65
CA SER A 774 10.57 -7.55 20.07
C SER A 774 9.39 -8.53 20.14
N PHE A 775 8.28 -8.11 20.74
CA PHE A 775 7.11 -8.96 20.95
C PHE A 775 6.01 -8.63 19.95
N LYS A 776 5.98 -9.37 18.83
CA LYS A 776 4.98 -9.23 17.77
C LYS A 776 3.54 -9.42 18.29
N ALA A 777 2.55 -9.01 17.49
CA ALA A 777 1.12 -9.21 17.81
C ALA A 777 0.79 -10.68 18.14
N GLY A 778 -0.22 -10.90 18.97
CA GLY A 778 -0.60 -12.24 19.42
C GLY A 778 0.18 -12.84 20.59
N THR A 779 1.38 -12.35 20.92
CA THR A 779 2.23 -12.87 22.03
C THR A 779 1.54 -12.88 23.41
N ASN A 780 1.40 -14.06 24.02
CA ASN A 780 0.89 -14.22 25.39
C ASN A 780 2.04 -13.98 26.39
N LEU A 781 1.83 -13.04 27.33
CA LEU A 781 2.79 -12.73 28.41
C LEU A 781 2.19 -13.01 29.79
N GLN A 782 1.00 -13.61 29.85
CA GLN A 782 0.32 -13.99 31.08
C GLN A 782 1.07 -15.14 31.76
N TYR A 783 1.20 -15.08 33.07
CA TYR A 783 1.78 -16.15 33.89
C TYR A 783 0.71 -16.80 34.78
N GLU A 784 0.97 -18.03 35.23
CA GLU A 784 0.08 -18.72 36.18
C GLU A 784 0.18 -18.04 37.55
N ILE A 785 -0.93 -17.94 38.27
CA ILE A 785 -0.93 -17.31 39.60
C ILE A 785 -0.25 -18.25 40.61
N PRO A 786 0.87 -17.83 41.25
CA PRO A 786 1.52 -18.63 42.28
C PRO A 786 0.64 -18.71 43.54
N ASP A 787 0.79 -19.82 44.27
CA ASP A 787 -0.01 -20.08 45.46
C ASP A 787 0.24 -19.01 46.54
N GLY A 788 -0.85 -18.35 46.98
CA GLY A 788 -0.80 -17.32 48.03
C GLY A 788 -0.45 -15.91 47.55
N LEU A 789 -0.38 -15.65 46.25
CA LEU A 789 -0.29 -14.29 45.70
C LEU A 789 -1.60 -13.53 45.92
N ASP A 790 -1.51 -12.25 46.26
CA ASP A 790 -2.66 -11.37 46.39
C ASP A 790 -3.16 -10.87 45.02
N TYR A 791 -4.45 -11.04 44.75
CA TYR A 791 -5.11 -10.59 43.52
C TYR A 791 -6.63 -10.56 43.67
N ILE A 792 -7.30 -9.82 42.78
CA ILE A 792 -8.76 -9.80 42.66
C ILE A 792 -9.19 -10.58 41.42
N ALA A 793 -10.10 -11.54 41.59
CA ALA A 793 -10.65 -12.35 40.51
C ALA A 793 -11.89 -11.70 39.89
N GLY A 794 -11.88 -11.53 38.56
CA GLY A 794 -13.05 -11.13 37.77
C GLY A 794 -13.84 -12.33 37.20
N ASP A 795 -14.70 -12.05 36.22
CA ASP A 795 -15.54 -13.07 35.57
C ASP A 795 -14.74 -13.88 34.53
N ASN A 796 -14.04 -14.93 34.99
CA ASN A 796 -13.19 -15.79 34.17
C ASN A 796 -13.92 -17.03 33.61
N TRP A 797 -13.42 -17.57 32.50
CA TRP A 797 -13.72 -18.93 32.06
C TRP A 797 -12.88 -19.93 32.86
N THR A 798 -13.51 -20.90 33.51
CA THR A 798 -12.83 -21.90 34.37
C THR A 798 -13.07 -23.31 33.81
N ASN A 799 -12.00 -24.02 33.47
CA ASN A 799 -12.03 -25.45 33.16
C ASN A 799 -11.50 -26.25 34.36
N GLU A 800 -12.01 -27.46 34.59
CA GLU A 800 -11.48 -28.34 35.65
C GLU A 800 -10.00 -28.68 35.40
N GLY A 801 -9.13 -28.26 36.32
CA GLY A 801 -7.69 -28.58 36.29
C GLY A 801 -6.76 -27.48 35.77
N ASP A 802 -7.28 -26.41 35.17
CA ASP A 802 -6.45 -25.29 34.69
C ASP A 802 -6.12 -24.30 35.82
N ARG A 803 -4.84 -23.92 35.95
CA ARG A 803 -4.42 -22.83 36.83
C ARG A 803 -4.83 -21.48 36.26
N LEU A 804 -5.37 -20.63 37.12
CA LEU A 804 -5.70 -19.26 36.75
C LEU A 804 -4.43 -18.50 36.35
N LYS A 805 -4.58 -17.60 35.39
CA LYS A 805 -3.51 -16.73 34.90
C LYS A 805 -3.79 -15.28 35.23
N LYS A 806 -2.72 -14.50 35.38
CA LYS A 806 -2.76 -13.06 35.65
C LYS A 806 -1.91 -12.30 34.61
N ASP A 807 -2.29 -11.07 34.33
CA ASP A 807 -1.47 -10.12 33.56
C ASP A 807 -0.37 -9.50 34.44
N TRP A 808 0.50 -8.68 33.84
CA TRP A 808 1.55 -7.96 34.58
C TRP A 808 0.96 -6.82 35.44
N ASP A 809 1.64 -6.45 36.52
CA ASP A 809 1.12 -5.48 37.48
C ASP A 809 1.31 -4.04 37.02
N ALA A 810 2.44 -3.77 36.37
CA ALA A 810 2.80 -2.44 35.88
C ALA A 810 3.41 -2.46 34.47
N ILE A 811 3.34 -1.32 33.80
CA ILE A 811 4.01 -1.10 32.53
C ILE A 811 4.61 0.30 32.48
N TYR A 812 5.80 0.42 31.91
CA TYR A 812 6.36 1.67 31.43
C TYR A 812 6.36 1.68 29.90
N VAL A 813 5.84 2.76 29.32
CA VAL A 813 5.86 2.99 27.87
C VAL A 813 6.68 4.25 27.54
N GLN A 814 7.78 4.08 26.81
CA GLN A 814 8.56 5.19 26.26
C GLN A 814 7.86 5.83 25.06
N ALA A 815 8.04 7.13 24.82
CA ALA A 815 7.50 7.79 23.64
C ALA A 815 8.02 7.13 22.35
N PRO A 816 7.14 6.64 21.45
CA PRO A 816 7.56 6.03 20.19
C PRO A 816 8.24 7.06 19.27
N THR A 817 9.49 6.80 18.88
CA THR A 817 10.27 7.70 18.02
C THR A 817 10.66 7.07 16.68
N ALA A 818 10.61 5.74 16.56
CA ALA A 818 11.03 4.99 15.38
C ALA A 818 9.96 4.91 14.26
N TYR A 819 9.41 6.06 13.86
CA TYR A 819 8.30 6.14 12.89
C TYR A 819 8.67 5.54 11.52
N LEU A 820 9.76 6.01 10.91
CA LEU A 820 10.33 5.44 9.68
C LEU A 820 11.85 5.64 9.70
N MET A 821 12.61 4.56 9.81
CA MET A 821 14.07 4.59 9.96
C MET A 821 14.74 3.67 8.93
N MET A 822 16.00 3.97 8.60
CA MET A 822 16.86 3.08 7.81
C MET A 822 17.54 2.05 8.72
N GLY A 823 17.79 0.84 8.20
CA GLY A 823 18.50 -0.20 8.94
C GLY A 823 19.90 0.22 9.38
N GLU A 824 20.22 -0.01 10.66
CA GLU A 824 21.50 0.37 11.29
C GLU A 824 22.54 -0.78 11.32
N ASP A 825 22.22 -1.97 10.79
CA ASP A 825 23.09 -3.16 10.90
C ASP A 825 24.28 -3.18 9.93
N GLY A 826 24.39 -2.15 9.06
CA GLY A 826 25.46 -2.00 8.08
C GLY A 826 25.39 -2.95 6.89
N SER A 827 24.38 -3.83 6.80
CA SER A 827 24.23 -4.77 5.69
C SER A 827 23.55 -4.11 4.48
N GLU A 828 24.04 -4.42 3.27
CA GLU A 828 23.43 -3.95 2.02
C GLU A 828 21.97 -4.42 1.90
N SER A 829 21.68 -5.65 2.37
CA SER A 829 20.33 -6.22 2.37
C SER A 829 19.36 -5.42 3.24
N ALA A 830 19.74 -5.05 4.46
CA ALA A 830 18.88 -4.26 5.34
C ALA A 830 18.69 -2.83 4.84
N TYR A 831 19.74 -2.22 4.29
CA TYR A 831 19.65 -0.92 3.63
C TYR A 831 18.67 -0.97 2.46
N GLU A 832 18.78 -1.96 1.58
CA GLU A 832 17.88 -2.13 0.43
C GLU A 832 16.42 -2.32 0.88
N LYS A 833 16.15 -3.22 1.84
CA LYS A 833 14.80 -3.39 2.39
C LYS A 833 14.23 -2.08 2.94
N SER A 834 15.06 -1.31 3.64
CA SER A 834 14.66 -0.02 4.22
C SER A 834 14.37 1.03 3.14
N LEU A 835 15.18 1.09 2.08
CA LEU A 835 14.98 1.99 0.95
C LEU A 835 13.67 1.68 0.21
N TYR A 836 13.40 0.41 -0.09
CA TYR A 836 12.13 -0.01 -0.70
C TYR A 836 10.91 0.31 0.18
N ASN A 837 11.03 0.13 1.50
CA ASN A 837 9.97 0.52 2.43
C ASN A 837 9.77 2.05 2.46
N ALA A 838 10.86 2.83 2.48
CA ALA A 838 10.79 4.29 2.43
C ALA A 838 10.15 4.78 1.12
N MET A 839 10.49 4.19 -0.03
CA MET A 839 9.88 4.50 -1.33
C MET A 839 8.36 4.34 -1.30
N LEU A 840 7.84 3.24 -0.74
CA LEU A 840 6.41 3.01 -0.62
C LEU A 840 5.75 3.98 0.38
N VAL A 841 6.29 4.06 1.61
CA VAL A 841 5.66 4.83 2.69
C VAL A 841 5.61 6.32 2.37
N LEU A 842 6.69 6.90 1.83
CA LEU A 842 6.68 8.30 1.40
C LEU A 842 5.59 8.57 0.35
N MET A 843 5.37 7.61 -0.55
CA MET A 843 4.32 7.71 -1.57
C MET A 843 2.91 7.51 -1.02
N MET A 844 2.72 6.65 -0.02
CA MET A 844 1.45 6.52 0.69
C MET A 844 1.12 7.82 1.45
N LEU A 845 2.11 8.43 2.11
CA LEU A 845 1.95 9.72 2.78
C LEU A 845 1.66 10.86 1.77
N TYR A 846 2.27 10.84 0.59
CA TYR A 846 1.89 11.73 -0.52
C TYR A 846 0.46 11.49 -1.01
N GLU A 847 0.00 10.23 -1.08
CA GLU A 847 -1.38 9.90 -1.41
C GLU A 847 -2.37 10.44 -0.38
N ARG A 848 -1.96 10.49 0.89
CA ARG A 848 -2.72 11.08 2.00
C ARG A 848 -2.65 12.61 2.09
N GLY A 849 -1.91 13.28 1.21
CA GLY A 849 -1.68 14.72 1.26
C GLY A 849 -0.73 15.17 2.37
N CYS A 850 -0.15 14.24 3.15
CA CYS A 850 0.78 14.56 4.24
C CYS A 850 2.11 15.13 3.74
N LEU A 851 2.50 14.80 2.50
CA LEU A 851 3.72 15.26 1.85
C LEU A 851 3.41 15.88 0.49
N SER A 852 4.20 16.89 0.10
CA SER A 852 4.22 17.42 -1.26
C SER A 852 5.15 16.60 -2.17
N LYS A 853 5.09 16.84 -3.49
CA LYS A 853 6.01 16.23 -4.47
C LYS A 853 7.49 16.50 -4.12
N ASN A 854 7.78 17.70 -3.63
CA ASN A 854 9.15 18.12 -3.30
C ASN A 854 9.63 17.45 -2.01
N ASP A 855 8.74 17.26 -1.03
CA ASP A 855 9.07 16.56 0.21
C ASP A 855 9.46 15.11 -0.10
N VAL A 856 8.69 14.42 -0.95
CA VAL A 856 9.01 13.06 -1.39
C VAL A 856 10.39 12.99 -2.06
N ALA A 857 10.66 13.88 -3.03
CA ALA A 857 11.96 13.92 -3.71
C ALA A 857 13.12 14.13 -2.73
N GLN A 858 12.97 15.08 -1.79
CA GLN A 858 14.01 15.39 -0.81
C GLN A 858 14.24 14.23 0.18
N TRP A 859 13.18 13.58 0.65
CA TRP A 859 13.29 12.45 1.57
C TRP A 859 13.81 11.19 0.89
N LEU A 860 13.48 10.96 -0.38
CA LEU A 860 14.09 9.91 -1.18
C LEU A 860 15.60 10.15 -1.36
N TYR A 861 16.01 11.38 -1.68
CA TYR A 861 17.44 11.72 -1.76
C TYR A 861 18.16 11.45 -0.43
N ASN A 862 17.56 11.85 0.69
CA ASN A 862 18.09 11.59 2.03
C ASN A 862 18.19 10.07 2.31
N ALA A 863 17.24 9.27 1.81
CA ALA A 863 17.26 7.81 1.95
C ALA A 863 18.42 7.18 1.16
N ILE A 864 18.55 7.57 -0.12
CA ILE A 864 19.63 7.09 -1.01
C ILE A 864 21.01 7.55 -0.49
N SER A 865 21.04 8.68 0.22
CA SER A 865 22.26 9.25 0.82
C SER A 865 22.58 8.75 2.21
N ASN A 866 21.83 7.77 2.73
CA ASN A 866 21.99 7.24 4.09
C ASN A 866 21.92 8.32 5.19
N ASN A 867 21.16 9.40 4.95
CA ASN A 867 20.94 10.52 5.88
C ASN A 867 19.43 10.71 6.16
N PHE A 868 18.75 9.61 6.49
CA PHE A 868 17.29 9.57 6.58
C PHE A 868 16.78 9.83 8.00
N MET A 869 16.66 11.11 8.37
CA MET A 869 16.10 11.56 9.65
C MET A 869 14.64 12.02 9.50
N PHE A 870 13.75 11.10 9.08
CA PHE A 870 12.36 11.41 8.79
C PHE A 870 11.51 11.53 10.07
N GLY A 871 10.74 12.62 10.17
CA GLY A 871 9.89 12.89 11.33
C GLY A 871 9.09 14.19 11.21
N GLU A 872 8.16 14.36 12.14
CA GLU A 872 7.20 15.44 12.26
C GLU A 872 7.87 16.80 12.47
N LYS A 873 8.99 16.84 13.21
CA LYS A 873 9.76 18.07 13.44
C LYS A 873 10.24 18.73 12.14
N ARG A 874 10.35 17.95 11.07
CA ARG A 874 10.76 18.41 9.74
C ARG A 874 9.60 18.43 8.73
N ASN A 875 8.44 17.87 9.08
CA ASN A 875 7.25 17.79 8.22
C ASN A 875 5.96 17.76 9.05
N ASN A 876 5.33 18.92 9.28
CA ASN A 876 4.11 18.98 10.11
C ASN A 876 2.92 18.20 9.50
N GLY A 877 2.89 18.00 8.18
CA GLY A 877 1.82 17.27 7.49
C GLY A 877 1.67 15.79 7.89
N ILE A 878 2.69 15.18 8.48
CA ILE A 878 2.64 13.78 8.94
C ILE A 878 2.20 13.62 10.41
N ILE A 879 1.95 14.71 11.14
CA ILE A 879 1.64 14.67 12.58
C ILE A 879 0.45 13.74 12.88
N LYS A 880 -0.61 13.79 12.07
CA LYS A 880 -1.80 12.94 12.26
C LYS A 880 -1.52 11.45 12.05
N ASP A 881 -0.78 11.10 10.99
CA ASP A 881 -0.40 9.70 10.76
C ASP A 881 0.54 9.19 11.86
N LYS A 882 1.56 9.99 12.23
CA LYS A 882 2.46 9.67 13.33
C LYS A 882 1.71 9.48 14.66
N SER A 883 0.69 10.31 14.92
CA SER A 883 -0.16 10.19 16.11
C SER A 883 -0.92 8.86 16.12
N ALA A 884 -1.58 8.53 15.01
CA ALA A 884 -2.27 7.24 14.86
C ALA A 884 -1.32 6.03 15.00
N TRP A 885 -0.13 6.11 14.41
CA TRP A 885 0.93 5.09 14.54
C TRP A 885 1.42 4.93 15.99
N ALA A 886 1.72 6.04 16.66
CA ALA A 886 2.24 6.03 18.02
C ALA A 886 1.19 5.51 19.00
N GLN A 887 -0.07 5.96 18.89
CA GLN A 887 -1.18 5.43 19.70
C GLN A 887 -1.40 3.93 19.43
N THR A 888 -1.33 3.48 18.17
CA THR A 888 -1.40 2.04 17.82
C THR A 888 -0.29 1.25 18.51
N THR A 889 0.94 1.77 18.53
CA THR A 889 2.09 1.12 19.17
C THR A 889 1.91 1.03 20.69
N VAL A 890 1.44 2.11 21.32
CA VAL A 890 1.19 2.15 22.77
C VAL A 890 0.00 1.26 23.15
N GLU A 891 -1.07 1.25 22.37
CA GLU A 891 -2.24 0.41 22.58
C GLU A 891 -1.89 -1.08 22.53
N GLN A 892 -1.04 -1.50 21.60
CA GLN A 892 -0.58 -2.88 21.52
C GLN A 892 0.31 -3.29 22.70
N ALA A 893 1.09 -2.33 23.24
CA ALA A 893 1.90 -2.55 24.44
C ALA A 893 1.02 -2.65 25.70
N VAL A 894 0.13 -1.69 25.92
CA VAL A 894 -0.82 -1.68 27.07
C VAL A 894 -1.81 -2.84 26.97
N GLY A 895 -2.21 -3.23 25.76
CA GLY A 895 -3.07 -4.37 25.50
C GLY A 895 -2.53 -5.72 26.01
N ARG A 896 -1.24 -5.79 26.36
CA ARG A 896 -0.64 -6.96 27.05
C ARG A 896 -1.09 -7.09 28.51
N LEU A 897 -1.52 -5.99 29.12
CA LEU A 897 -2.07 -5.98 30.47
C LEU A 897 -3.55 -6.37 30.52
N CYS A 898 -4.22 -6.56 29.38
CA CYS A 898 -5.70 -6.56 29.30
C CYS A 898 -6.33 -7.95 29.04
N ARG A 899 -5.53 -9.03 29.02
CA ARG A 899 -6.00 -10.33 28.46
C ARG A 899 -6.72 -11.21 29.46
N THR A 900 -6.44 -11.06 30.76
CA THR A 900 -7.07 -11.83 31.84
C THR A 900 -8.08 -10.98 32.61
N ARG A 901 -8.90 -11.61 33.45
CA ARG A 901 -9.77 -10.91 34.42
C ARG A 901 -9.28 -11.03 35.86
N ASN A 902 -8.14 -11.69 36.08
CA ASN A 902 -7.46 -11.68 37.37
C ASN A 902 -6.49 -10.50 37.39
N LYS A 903 -6.70 -9.56 38.31
CA LYS A 903 -5.99 -8.28 38.32
C LYS A 903 -5.36 -8.00 39.67
N PRO A 904 -4.26 -7.24 39.75
CA PRO A 904 -3.85 -6.63 41.00
C PRO A 904 -4.90 -5.62 41.47
N HIS A 905 -4.82 -5.21 42.74
CA HIS A 905 -5.65 -4.13 43.27
C HIS A 905 -5.50 -2.85 42.46
N THR A 906 -4.26 -2.49 42.11
CA THR A 906 -3.93 -1.36 41.25
C THR A 906 -3.04 -1.81 40.11
N THR A 907 -3.37 -1.44 38.88
CA THR A 907 -2.44 -1.56 37.74
C THR A 907 -1.82 -0.20 37.47
N TYR A 908 -0.49 -0.15 37.42
CA TYR A 908 0.27 1.08 37.20
C TYR A 908 0.68 1.22 35.74
N ILE A 909 0.39 2.37 35.14
CA ILE A 909 0.84 2.70 33.78
C ILE A 909 1.70 3.95 33.86
N LEU A 910 3.01 3.73 33.83
CA LEU A 910 4.01 4.79 33.73
C LEU A 910 4.20 5.12 32.25
N TYR A 911 4.28 6.41 31.90
CA TYR A 911 4.49 6.81 30.51
C TYR A 911 5.42 8.00 30.38
N ASP A 912 6.22 8.01 29.31
CA ASP A 912 7.02 9.17 28.93
C ASP A 912 6.13 10.33 28.49
N LYS A 913 6.13 11.43 29.26
CA LYS A 913 5.28 12.61 29.02
C LYS A 913 5.46 13.20 27.62
N SER A 914 6.61 12.98 26.97
CA SER A 914 6.84 13.48 25.61
C SER A 914 5.90 12.88 24.54
N MET A 915 5.19 11.78 24.84
CA MET A 915 4.22 11.20 23.92
C MET A 915 2.85 11.90 23.89
N GLU A 916 2.57 12.85 24.80
CA GLU A 916 1.30 13.60 24.83
C GLU A 916 0.96 14.25 23.48
N SER A 917 1.99 14.69 22.75
CA SER A 917 1.83 15.28 21.42
C SER A 917 1.25 14.34 20.36
N PHE A 918 1.33 13.03 20.59
CA PHE A 918 0.89 11.99 19.66
C PHE A 918 -0.51 11.43 19.96
N PHE A 919 -1.20 11.91 21.00
CA PHE A 919 -2.55 11.45 21.32
C PHE A 919 -3.61 12.36 20.72
N ASP A 920 -4.48 11.79 19.88
CA ASP A 920 -5.60 12.48 19.24
C ASP A 920 -6.92 11.77 19.61
N ALA A 921 -7.95 12.55 19.94
CA ALA A 921 -9.29 12.06 20.25
C ALA A 921 -9.95 11.38 19.04
N ALA A 922 -9.61 11.78 17.81
CA ALA A 922 -10.14 11.15 16.60
C ALA A 922 -9.75 9.66 16.49
N ASN A 923 -8.65 9.24 17.12
CA ASN A 923 -8.20 7.84 17.12
C ASN A 923 -8.87 6.99 18.22
N MET A 924 -9.75 7.58 19.02
CA MET A 924 -10.52 6.90 20.07
C MET A 924 -11.85 6.33 19.57
N GLU A 925 -12.24 6.58 18.32
CA GLU A 925 -13.51 6.13 17.73
C GLU A 925 -13.52 4.63 17.35
N LYS A 926 -13.04 3.77 18.26
CA LYS A 926 -13.01 2.30 18.13
C LYS A 926 -13.13 1.63 19.50
N SER A 927 -13.20 0.29 19.54
CA SER A 927 -13.27 -0.45 20.80
C SER A 927 -11.90 -0.40 21.47
N LEU A 928 -11.85 -0.04 22.74
CA LEU A 928 -10.60 0.15 23.48
C LEU A 928 -10.59 -0.70 24.75
N THR A 929 -9.42 -1.21 25.12
CA THR A 929 -9.26 -1.85 26.44
C THR A 929 -9.40 -0.80 27.54
N LYS A 930 -9.86 -1.24 28.72
CA LYS A 930 -10.09 -0.35 29.86
C LYS A 930 -8.82 0.42 30.25
N GLU A 931 -7.69 -0.29 30.34
CA GLU A 931 -6.37 0.25 30.69
C GLU A 931 -5.89 1.30 29.68
N PHE A 932 -6.01 1.05 28.38
CA PHE A 932 -5.61 2.01 27.35
C PHE A 932 -6.57 3.20 27.28
N ARG A 933 -7.88 2.98 27.44
CA ARG A 933 -8.87 4.06 27.48
C ARG A 933 -8.58 5.05 28.62
N VAL A 934 -8.26 4.55 29.81
CA VAL A 934 -7.88 5.38 30.97
C VAL A 934 -6.60 6.17 30.68
N LEU A 935 -5.56 5.52 30.15
CA LEU A 935 -4.32 6.20 29.76
C LEU A 935 -4.58 7.30 28.72
N ALA A 936 -5.29 6.97 27.64
CA ALA A 936 -5.52 7.89 26.53
C ALA A 936 -6.36 9.11 26.96
N ASN A 937 -7.41 8.90 27.75
CA ASN A 937 -8.21 10.00 28.29
C ASN A 937 -7.38 10.89 29.22
N TYR A 938 -6.59 10.29 30.13
CA TYR A 938 -5.69 11.04 31.01
C TYR A 938 -4.73 11.93 30.21
N VAL A 939 -4.08 11.37 29.20
CA VAL A 939 -3.12 12.08 28.33
C VAL A 939 -3.80 13.22 27.56
N ILE A 940 -5.01 13.00 27.02
CA ILE A 940 -5.76 14.02 26.27
C ILE A 940 -6.20 15.17 27.19
N GLU A 941 -6.69 14.87 28.39
CA GLU A 941 -7.16 15.87 29.37
C GLU A 941 -6.02 16.72 29.96
N HIS A 942 -4.83 16.16 30.11
CA HIS A 942 -3.67 16.84 30.70
C HIS A 942 -2.71 17.43 29.65
N ARG A 943 -3.07 17.40 28.37
CA ARG A 943 -2.22 17.89 27.28
C ARG A 943 -2.06 19.41 27.33
N PHE A 944 -0.82 19.89 27.32
CA PHE A 944 -0.54 21.31 27.13
C PHE A 944 -0.77 21.73 25.67
N PRO A 945 -1.45 22.86 25.41
CA PRO A 945 -1.60 23.40 24.06
C PRO A 945 -0.22 23.66 23.47
N THR A 946 0.16 22.90 22.46
CA THR A 946 1.38 23.15 21.70
C THR A 946 1.06 24.16 20.61
N THR A 947 1.76 25.29 20.58
CA THR A 947 1.70 26.23 19.45
C THR A 947 2.34 25.56 18.23
N ILE A 948 1.52 24.97 17.37
CA ILE A 948 1.96 24.49 16.06
C ILE A 948 1.95 25.70 15.12
N GLU A 949 3.10 26.02 14.53
CA GLU A 949 3.24 27.16 13.60
C GLU A 949 2.30 27.06 12.38
N CYS A 950 1.96 25.84 11.94
CA CYS A 950 1.05 25.59 10.81
C CYS A 950 0.25 24.29 11.01
N SER A 951 -1.07 24.37 10.85
CA SER A 951 -1.99 23.26 11.10
C SER A 951 -1.74 22.08 10.13
N PRO A 952 -1.63 20.83 10.62
CA PRO A 952 -1.51 19.65 9.76
C PRO A 952 -2.65 19.52 8.75
N ASP A 953 -3.88 19.90 9.14
CA ASP A 953 -5.05 19.85 8.25
C ASP A 953 -4.94 20.82 7.09
N GLU A 954 -4.33 21.99 7.32
CA GLU A 954 -4.13 22.98 6.28
C GLU A 954 -3.08 22.53 5.25
N ILE A 955 -2.01 21.88 5.72
CA ILE A 955 -1.00 21.28 4.85
C ILE A 955 -1.63 20.17 4.00
N ILE A 956 -2.39 19.27 4.63
CA ILE A 956 -3.07 18.16 3.93
C ILE A 956 -4.04 18.69 2.88
N ARG A 957 -4.91 19.64 3.23
CA ARG A 957 -5.85 20.26 2.28
C ARG A 957 -5.12 20.94 1.11
N SER A 958 -4.04 21.67 1.38
CA SER A 958 -3.27 22.36 0.35
C SER A 958 -2.62 21.37 -0.63
N ASN A 959 -2.03 20.29 -0.11
CA ASN A 959 -1.45 19.24 -0.91
C ASN A 959 -2.50 18.47 -1.72
N ASP A 960 -3.65 18.15 -1.12
CA ASP A 960 -4.76 17.49 -1.81
C ASP A 960 -5.30 18.35 -2.96
N ALA A 961 -5.48 19.65 -2.74
CA ALA A 961 -5.92 20.58 -3.79
C ALA A 961 -4.89 20.66 -4.94
N ASN A 962 -3.59 20.79 -4.63
CA ASN A 962 -2.54 20.78 -5.63
C ASN A 962 -2.49 19.46 -6.42
N LYS A 963 -2.75 18.33 -5.76
CA LYS A 963 -2.79 17.01 -6.38
C LYS A 963 -4.01 16.86 -7.30
N ALA A 964 -5.19 17.25 -6.82
CA ALA A 964 -6.42 17.24 -7.60
C ALA A 964 -6.26 18.07 -8.89
N GLN A 965 -5.73 19.29 -8.77
CA GLN A 965 -5.45 20.15 -9.93
C GLN A 965 -4.46 19.50 -10.92
N SER A 966 -3.39 18.85 -10.41
CA SER A 966 -2.42 18.15 -11.27
C SER A 966 -3.06 16.99 -12.04
N LEU A 967 -3.94 16.22 -11.41
CA LEU A 967 -4.64 15.10 -12.05
C LEU A 967 -5.69 15.59 -13.04
N LEU A 968 -6.42 16.66 -12.69
CA LEU A 968 -7.39 17.31 -13.56
C LEU A 968 -6.73 17.86 -14.84
N ASN A 969 -5.59 18.55 -14.70
CA ASN A 969 -4.83 19.06 -15.85
C ASN A 969 -4.36 17.92 -16.76
N ARG A 970 -3.92 16.78 -16.18
CA ARG A 970 -3.53 15.60 -16.95
C ARG A 970 -4.71 14.99 -17.69
N MET A 971 -5.83 14.76 -17.00
CA MET A 971 -7.06 14.23 -17.60
C MET A 971 -7.52 15.13 -18.76
N ARG A 972 -7.52 16.45 -18.57
CA ARG A 972 -7.86 17.43 -19.63
C ARG A 972 -6.88 17.37 -20.79
N LYS A 973 -5.56 17.31 -20.54
CA LYS A 973 -4.56 17.17 -21.60
C LYS A 973 -4.84 15.95 -22.49
N ILE A 974 -5.25 14.83 -21.89
CA ILE A 974 -5.60 13.60 -22.62
C ILE A 974 -6.95 13.75 -23.33
N ALA A 975 -7.98 14.28 -22.66
CA ALA A 975 -9.31 14.46 -23.24
C ALA A 975 -9.30 15.43 -24.44
N LEU A 976 -8.48 16.48 -24.35
CA LEU A 976 -8.33 17.56 -25.33
C LEU A 976 -7.26 17.27 -26.39
N ARG A 977 -6.74 16.04 -26.46
CA ARG A 977 -5.61 15.66 -27.34
C ARG A 977 -5.79 16.09 -28.80
N TYR A 978 -7.01 16.05 -29.32
CA TYR A 978 -7.30 16.42 -30.71
C TYR A 978 -7.68 17.89 -30.90
N THR A 979 -7.78 18.70 -29.83
CA THR A 979 -8.05 20.14 -29.99
C THR A 979 -6.82 20.89 -30.50
N PRO A 980 -6.95 22.00 -31.24
CA PRO A 980 -5.79 22.73 -31.75
C PRO A 980 -4.91 23.32 -30.62
N HIS A 981 -3.62 22.96 -30.60
CA HIS A 981 -2.60 23.44 -29.66
C HIS A 981 -1.23 23.54 -30.36
N ASN A 982 -0.28 24.27 -29.78
CA ASN A 982 1.08 24.36 -30.32
C ASN A 982 1.77 22.99 -30.20
N SER A 983 2.25 22.46 -31.33
CA SER A 983 2.85 21.14 -31.48
C SER A 983 4.20 21.04 -30.77
N GLY A 984 4.21 20.77 -29.46
CA GLY A 984 5.44 20.72 -28.65
C GLY A 984 5.49 19.69 -27.52
N GLU A 985 4.36 19.08 -27.12
CA GLU A 985 4.34 18.08 -26.03
C GLU A 985 3.46 16.86 -26.34
N GLU A 986 3.84 16.09 -27.35
CA GLU A 986 3.20 14.80 -27.62
C GLU A 986 3.65 13.77 -26.56
N GLU A 987 2.71 13.27 -25.73
CA GLU A 987 2.95 12.06 -24.93
C GLU A 987 3.04 10.83 -25.88
N TYR A 988 3.98 9.92 -25.60
CA TYR A 988 4.13 8.67 -26.36
C TYR A 988 2.87 7.81 -26.22
N ASP A 989 2.40 7.25 -27.34
CA ASP A 989 1.18 6.45 -27.38
C ASP A 989 1.52 4.96 -27.28
N ASP A 990 0.81 4.25 -26.41
CA ASP A 990 0.94 2.80 -26.25
C ASP A 990 -0.06 2.04 -27.14
N ASP A 991 -1.09 2.71 -27.68
CA ASP A 991 -2.14 2.12 -28.50
C ASP A 991 -2.25 2.85 -29.85
N ILE A 992 -2.05 2.12 -30.97
CA ILE A 992 -2.26 2.65 -32.33
C ILE A 992 -3.77 2.69 -32.65
N ASP A 993 -4.20 3.79 -33.30
CA ASP A 993 -5.48 3.98 -33.97
C ASP A 993 -5.89 2.76 -34.83
N GLU A 994 -6.88 2.00 -34.38
CA GLU A 994 -7.64 1.09 -35.24
C GLU A 994 -9.01 1.73 -35.51
N LYS A 995 -9.17 2.31 -36.71
CA LYS A 995 -10.36 3.01 -37.26
C LYS A 995 -10.52 4.50 -36.86
N ASP A 996 -11.49 5.17 -37.48
CA ASP A 996 -11.80 6.60 -37.32
C ASP A 996 -12.08 7.09 -35.88
N ASP A 997 -12.15 6.18 -34.90
CA ASP A 997 -12.40 6.43 -33.48
C ASP A 997 -11.15 6.92 -32.72
N VAL A 998 -11.35 7.44 -31.50
CA VAL A 998 -10.26 7.87 -30.60
C VAL A 998 -9.77 6.72 -29.70
N PRO A 999 -8.51 6.73 -29.26
CA PRO A 999 -7.99 5.75 -28.30
C PRO A 999 -8.83 5.67 -27.00
N TYR A 1000 -8.92 4.49 -26.39
CA TYR A 1000 -9.76 4.24 -25.21
C TYR A 1000 -9.43 5.17 -24.02
N ASN A 1001 -8.15 5.51 -23.82
CA ASN A 1001 -7.73 6.46 -22.79
C ASN A 1001 -8.26 7.88 -23.03
N VAL A 1002 -8.34 8.32 -24.29
CA VAL A 1002 -8.94 9.60 -24.69
C VAL A 1002 -10.44 9.56 -24.43
N LEU A 1003 -11.13 8.52 -24.93
CA LEU A 1003 -12.58 8.35 -24.74
C LEU A 1003 -12.97 8.38 -23.26
N ILE A 1004 -12.28 7.61 -22.41
CA ILE A 1004 -12.55 7.59 -20.97
C ILE A 1004 -12.23 8.93 -20.33
N SER A 1005 -11.15 9.61 -20.73
CA SER A 1005 -10.84 10.94 -20.18
C SER A 1005 -11.88 12.00 -20.56
N GLN A 1006 -12.45 11.91 -21.77
CA GLN A 1006 -13.58 12.75 -22.19
C GLN A 1006 -14.83 12.48 -21.33
N GLN A 1007 -15.19 11.21 -21.12
CA GLN A 1007 -16.31 10.83 -20.26
C GLN A 1007 -16.11 11.29 -18.80
N MET A 1008 -14.91 11.08 -18.25
CA MET A 1008 -14.56 11.51 -16.90
C MET A 1008 -14.61 13.04 -16.77
N ASN A 1009 -14.11 13.79 -17.75
CA ASN A 1009 -14.18 15.25 -17.73
C ASN A 1009 -15.63 15.74 -17.77
N GLN A 1010 -16.50 15.11 -18.56
CA GLN A 1010 -17.92 15.45 -18.58
C GLN A 1010 -18.61 15.15 -17.24
N SER A 1011 -18.31 13.99 -16.63
CA SER A 1011 -18.79 13.66 -15.29
C SER A 1011 -18.34 14.71 -14.27
N TYR A 1012 -17.08 15.13 -14.35
CA TYR A 1012 -16.50 16.14 -13.46
C TYR A 1012 -17.25 17.47 -13.55
N LYS A 1013 -17.50 17.96 -14.78
CA LYS A 1013 -18.26 19.19 -15.03
C LYS A 1013 -19.64 19.14 -14.36
N GLN A 1014 -20.34 18.01 -14.48
CA GLN A 1014 -21.65 17.80 -13.87
C GLN A 1014 -21.61 17.74 -12.33
N THR A 1015 -20.62 17.05 -11.76
CA THR A 1015 -20.46 16.93 -10.31
C THR A 1015 -20.24 18.31 -9.67
N ILE A 1016 -19.34 19.14 -10.23
CA ILE A 1016 -18.97 20.40 -9.59
C ILE A 1016 -20.10 21.44 -9.57
N ILE A 1017 -20.96 21.46 -10.59
CA ILE A 1017 -22.09 22.40 -10.66
C ILE A 1017 -23.28 21.97 -9.81
N LYS A 1018 -23.46 20.66 -9.59
CA LYS A 1018 -24.50 20.10 -8.72
C LYS A 1018 -24.10 20.16 -7.24
N LYS A 1019 -22.85 19.82 -6.94
CA LYS A 1019 -22.35 19.64 -5.58
C LYS A 1019 -21.15 20.56 -5.29
N PRO A 1020 -21.26 21.90 -5.33
CA PRO A 1020 -20.14 22.79 -4.99
C PRO A 1020 -19.76 22.72 -3.51
N VAL A 1021 -20.70 22.35 -2.65
CA VAL A 1021 -20.54 22.12 -1.21
C VAL A 1021 -21.18 20.78 -0.86
N ILE A 1022 -20.48 19.96 -0.08
CA ILE A 1022 -20.92 18.65 0.44
C ILE A 1022 -20.66 18.59 1.95
N ASP A 1023 -21.45 17.87 2.75
CA ASP A 1023 -21.26 17.79 4.20
C ASP A 1023 -20.15 16.79 4.51
N SER A 1024 -20.10 15.71 3.73
CA SER A 1024 -19.04 14.73 3.75
C SER A 1024 -18.82 14.14 2.35
N THR A 1025 -17.71 13.42 2.17
CA THR A 1025 -17.42 12.68 0.93
C THR A 1025 -18.41 11.55 0.65
N ASP A 1026 -19.28 11.19 1.61
CA ASP A 1026 -20.28 10.14 1.43
C ASP A 1026 -21.48 10.62 0.58
N GLU A 1027 -21.65 11.94 0.38
CA GLU A 1027 -22.62 12.51 -0.58
C GLU A 1027 -22.22 12.30 -2.05
N LEU A 1028 -20.99 11.88 -2.32
CA LEU A 1028 -20.51 11.57 -3.65
C LEU A 1028 -20.97 10.16 -4.03
N ASP A 1029 -21.79 10.08 -5.08
CA ASP A 1029 -22.37 8.81 -5.55
C ASP A 1029 -21.38 8.03 -6.44
N ASP A 1030 -21.76 6.85 -6.88
CA ASP A 1030 -20.90 6.00 -7.71
C ASP A 1030 -20.56 6.63 -9.08
N VAL A 1031 -21.39 7.55 -9.58
CA VAL A 1031 -21.11 8.30 -10.81
C VAL A 1031 -20.02 9.33 -10.55
N ASP A 1032 -20.13 10.09 -9.46
CA ASP A 1032 -19.08 11.04 -9.06
C ASP A 1032 -17.75 10.33 -8.81
N LYS A 1033 -17.79 9.16 -8.16
CA LYS A 1033 -16.61 8.35 -7.79
C LYS A 1033 -15.91 7.71 -8.99
N GLN A 1034 -16.46 7.80 -10.21
CA GLN A 1034 -15.70 7.47 -11.42
C GLN A 1034 -14.43 8.34 -11.55
N LEU A 1035 -14.44 9.52 -10.93
CA LEU A 1035 -13.27 10.36 -10.75
C LEU A 1035 -12.57 9.99 -9.46
N THR A 1036 -11.55 9.14 -9.56
CA THR A 1036 -10.80 8.61 -8.40
C THR A 1036 -10.21 9.67 -7.46
N PHE A 1037 -10.04 10.91 -7.94
CA PHE A 1037 -9.52 12.04 -7.17
C PHE A 1037 -10.59 13.08 -6.76
N ILE A 1038 -11.87 12.87 -7.05
CA ILE A 1038 -12.94 13.88 -6.81
C ILE A 1038 -13.04 14.29 -5.35
N SER A 1039 -12.84 13.36 -4.41
CA SER A 1039 -12.85 13.67 -2.98
C SER A 1039 -11.77 14.68 -2.59
N LYS A 1040 -10.65 14.73 -3.32
CA LYS A 1040 -9.55 15.67 -3.11
C LYS A 1040 -9.84 17.06 -3.69
N CYS A 1041 -10.90 17.20 -4.50
CA CYS A 1041 -11.36 18.50 -4.97
C CYS A 1041 -12.05 19.31 -3.86
N TYR A 1042 -12.45 18.68 -2.76
CA TYR A 1042 -13.18 19.29 -1.65
C TYR A 1042 -12.28 19.46 -0.41
N GLY A 1043 -12.53 20.52 0.36
CA GLY A 1043 -11.86 20.75 1.63
C GLY A 1043 -12.62 21.72 2.52
N GLN A 1044 -12.27 21.74 3.81
CA GLN A 1044 -12.79 22.71 4.77
C GLN A 1044 -11.95 23.99 4.72
N TRP A 1045 -12.46 25.02 4.05
CA TRP A 1045 -11.77 26.31 3.88
C TRP A 1045 -12.31 27.36 4.85
N ASN A 1046 -11.41 28.22 5.36
CA ASN A 1046 -11.80 29.29 6.28
C ASN A 1046 -12.68 30.32 5.55
N GLN A 1047 -13.83 30.62 6.14
CA GLN A 1047 -14.79 31.59 5.66
C GLN A 1047 -14.74 32.86 6.53
N ASP A 1048 -14.77 34.03 5.92
CA ASP A 1048 -14.86 35.31 6.63
C ASP A 1048 -16.32 35.69 6.97
N ASP A 1049 -16.50 36.76 7.77
CA ASP A 1049 -17.82 37.26 8.19
C ASP A 1049 -18.73 37.67 7.01
N LYS A 1050 -18.16 37.84 5.80
CA LYS A 1050 -18.89 38.19 4.57
C LYS A 1050 -19.21 36.95 3.73
N GLY A 1051 -18.94 35.76 4.23
CA GLY A 1051 -19.18 34.50 3.54
C GLY A 1051 -18.15 34.16 2.46
N CYS A 1052 -17.02 34.87 2.38
CA CYS A 1052 -15.97 34.62 1.40
C CYS A 1052 -14.95 33.62 1.94
N TYR A 1053 -14.55 32.66 1.11
CA TYR A 1053 -13.52 31.67 1.44
C TYR A 1053 -12.14 32.19 1.06
N SER A 1054 -11.17 32.09 1.98
CA SER A 1054 -9.80 32.55 1.77
C SER A 1054 -8.82 31.40 1.48
N PHE A 1055 -7.82 31.66 0.65
CA PHE A 1055 -6.72 30.73 0.36
C PHE A 1055 -5.43 31.47 -0.02
N SER A 1056 -4.29 30.81 0.12
CA SER A 1056 -2.97 31.38 -0.19
C SER A 1056 -2.29 30.63 -1.33
N CYS A 1057 -1.61 31.36 -2.23
CA CYS A 1057 -0.83 30.77 -3.32
C CYS A 1057 0.58 31.37 -3.41
N GLU A 1058 1.56 30.53 -3.74
CA GLU A 1058 2.94 30.93 -4.03
C GLU A 1058 3.10 31.36 -5.50
N LYS A 1059 3.37 32.66 -5.74
CA LYS A 1059 3.51 33.22 -7.10
C LYS A 1059 4.68 32.62 -7.88
N GLU A 1060 5.80 32.35 -7.20
CA GLU A 1060 7.04 31.81 -7.78
C GLU A 1060 6.93 30.33 -8.21
N ARG A 1061 5.86 29.64 -7.81
CA ARG A 1061 5.64 28.21 -8.12
C ARG A 1061 4.33 27.97 -8.87
N ASN A 1062 4.08 28.71 -9.96
CA ASN A 1062 2.86 28.56 -10.77
C ASN A 1062 1.55 28.74 -9.98
N ASN A 1063 1.51 29.65 -8.99
CA ASN A 1063 0.35 29.87 -8.12
C ASN A 1063 -0.14 28.61 -7.38
N ARG A 1064 0.78 27.70 -6.99
CA ARG A 1064 0.42 26.54 -6.14
C ARG A 1064 -0.20 26.99 -4.82
N ILE A 1065 -1.23 26.27 -4.40
CA ILE A 1065 -1.88 26.46 -3.09
C ILE A 1065 -0.87 26.12 -2.00
N CYS A 1066 -0.83 26.94 -0.96
CA CYS A 1066 0.07 26.81 0.17
C CYS A 1066 -0.67 27.17 1.47
N ALA A 1067 -0.05 26.87 2.60
CA ALA A 1067 -0.60 27.24 3.90
C ALA A 1067 -0.69 28.78 4.04
N THR A 1068 -1.61 29.22 4.89
CA THR A 1068 -1.77 30.64 5.20
C THR A 1068 -0.46 31.23 5.73
N GLY A 1069 -0.10 32.41 5.21
CA GLY A 1069 1.12 33.12 5.58
C GLY A 1069 2.35 32.81 4.72
N SER A 1070 2.38 31.72 3.94
CA SER A 1070 3.52 31.41 3.05
C SER A 1070 3.40 31.96 1.63
N GLY A 1071 2.26 32.58 1.28
CA GLY A 1071 1.98 33.07 -0.06
C GLY A 1071 1.01 34.25 -0.11
N LYS A 1072 0.62 34.66 -1.32
CA LYS A 1072 -0.35 35.73 -1.53
C LYS A 1072 -1.77 35.20 -1.26
N SER A 1073 -2.54 35.94 -0.48
CA SER A 1073 -3.93 35.58 -0.15
C SER A 1073 -4.93 36.05 -1.22
N PHE A 1074 -5.93 35.21 -1.44
CA PHE A 1074 -7.05 35.40 -2.37
C PHE A 1074 -8.35 35.02 -1.67
N SER A 1075 -9.49 35.52 -2.19
CA SER A 1075 -10.82 35.19 -1.68
C SER A 1075 -11.80 34.83 -2.80
N ILE A 1076 -12.77 33.99 -2.47
CA ILE A 1076 -13.82 33.54 -3.38
C ILE A 1076 -15.20 33.47 -2.72
N SER A 1077 -16.25 33.82 -3.46
CA SER A 1077 -17.65 33.84 -3.02
C SER A 1077 -18.61 33.61 -4.20
N PRO A 1078 -19.91 33.35 -3.96
CA PRO A 1078 -20.89 33.26 -5.05
C PRO A 1078 -20.87 34.47 -5.99
N SER A 1079 -20.68 35.68 -5.46
CA SER A 1079 -20.56 36.91 -6.24
C SER A 1079 -19.33 36.94 -7.14
N THR A 1080 -18.20 36.40 -6.67
CA THR A 1080 -16.97 36.38 -7.48
C THR A 1080 -17.05 35.50 -8.73
N VAL A 1081 -17.95 34.51 -8.73
CA VAL A 1081 -18.27 33.62 -9.85
C VAL A 1081 -19.59 33.99 -10.54
N ARG A 1082 -20.22 35.09 -10.10
CA ARG A 1082 -21.49 35.64 -10.62
C ARG A 1082 -22.72 34.75 -10.44
N LEU A 1083 -22.67 33.77 -9.53
CA LEU A 1083 -23.81 32.89 -9.28
C LEU A 1083 -25.04 33.67 -8.81
N ASP A 1084 -24.85 34.64 -7.91
CA ASP A 1084 -25.89 35.54 -7.42
C ASP A 1084 -26.53 36.40 -8.53
N VAL A 1085 -25.74 36.87 -9.50
CA VAL A 1085 -26.22 37.62 -10.67
C VAL A 1085 -27.05 36.71 -11.58
N LEU A 1086 -26.54 35.50 -11.89
CA LEU A 1086 -27.24 34.53 -12.74
C LEU A 1086 -28.59 34.11 -12.14
N MET A 1087 -28.63 33.91 -10.82
CA MET A 1087 -29.85 33.48 -10.11
C MET A 1087 -30.94 34.56 -9.97
N LYS A 1088 -30.64 35.82 -10.28
CA LYS A 1088 -31.67 36.88 -10.38
C LYS A 1088 -32.57 36.70 -11.60
N ILE A 1089 -32.11 35.98 -12.62
CA ILE A 1089 -32.85 35.78 -13.87
C ILE A 1089 -33.76 34.56 -13.73
N PRO A 1090 -35.11 34.72 -13.77
CA PRO A 1090 -36.04 33.63 -13.48
C PRO A 1090 -35.87 32.40 -14.38
N VAL A 1091 -35.55 32.63 -15.66
CA VAL A 1091 -35.34 31.56 -16.66
C VAL A 1091 -34.14 30.69 -16.28
N ILE A 1092 -33.01 31.30 -15.94
CA ILE A 1092 -31.79 30.58 -15.53
C ILE A 1092 -32.06 29.84 -14.22
N LYS A 1093 -32.65 30.52 -13.23
CA LYS A 1093 -32.95 29.92 -11.92
C LYS A 1093 -33.83 28.67 -12.05
N SER A 1094 -34.90 28.75 -12.85
CA SER A 1094 -35.80 27.62 -13.09
C SER A 1094 -35.09 26.44 -13.78
N HIS A 1095 -34.18 26.71 -14.72
CA HIS A 1095 -33.35 25.67 -15.34
C HIS A 1095 -32.43 24.98 -14.33
N PHE A 1096 -31.78 25.76 -13.45
CA PHE A 1096 -30.90 25.21 -12.42
C PHE A 1096 -31.66 24.31 -11.43
N GLU A 1097 -32.81 24.78 -10.94
CA GLU A 1097 -33.67 24.01 -10.04
C GLU A 1097 -34.16 22.70 -10.70
N LYS A 1098 -34.57 22.76 -11.97
CA LYS A 1098 -35.04 21.57 -12.72
C LYS A 1098 -33.94 20.51 -12.88
N ASN A 1099 -32.69 20.92 -13.08
CA ASN A 1099 -31.56 20.01 -13.32
C ASN A 1099 -30.78 19.64 -12.04
N GLY A 1100 -31.19 20.17 -10.88
CA GLY A 1100 -30.50 19.94 -9.60
C GLY A 1100 -29.15 20.64 -9.50
N PHE A 1101 -28.93 21.72 -10.25
CA PHE A 1101 -27.73 22.54 -10.14
C PHE A 1101 -27.80 23.47 -8.92
N ALA A 1102 -26.65 23.77 -8.33
CA ALA A 1102 -26.59 24.62 -7.16
C ALA A 1102 -26.95 26.07 -7.50
N THR A 1103 -27.95 26.61 -6.81
CA THR A 1103 -28.38 28.02 -6.91
C THR A 1103 -27.72 28.91 -5.85
N THR A 1104 -27.06 28.32 -4.85
CA THR A 1104 -26.26 29.00 -3.84
C THR A 1104 -25.23 28.03 -3.27
N TRP A 1105 -24.27 28.53 -2.49
CA TRP A 1105 -23.40 27.71 -1.66
C TRP A 1105 -23.98 27.65 -0.25
N ARG A 1106 -24.24 26.44 0.25
CA ARG A 1106 -24.75 26.26 1.63
C ARG A 1106 -23.65 26.55 2.65
N ALA A 1107 -24.04 27.00 3.84
CA ALA A 1107 -23.10 27.24 4.94
C ALA A 1107 -22.66 25.91 5.57
N GLY A 1108 -21.37 25.81 5.95
CA GLY A 1108 -20.78 24.59 6.51
C GLY A 1108 -20.39 23.55 5.46
N GLY A 1109 -19.78 22.45 5.91
CA GLY A 1109 -19.33 21.35 5.06
C GLY A 1109 -17.98 21.57 4.36
N LEU A 1110 -17.66 20.66 3.44
CA LEU A 1110 -16.54 20.69 2.54
C LEU A 1110 -16.94 21.40 1.24
N ILE A 1111 -16.17 22.42 0.85
CA ILE A 1111 -16.39 23.16 -0.40
C ILE A 1111 -15.31 22.79 -1.42
N LEU A 1112 -15.66 22.84 -2.70
CA LEU A 1112 -14.68 22.76 -3.79
C LEU A 1112 -13.54 23.74 -3.57
N HIS A 1113 -12.32 23.32 -3.89
CA HIS A 1113 -11.17 24.18 -3.67
C HIS A 1113 -11.30 25.49 -4.48
N PRO A 1114 -10.88 26.64 -3.93
CA PRO A 1114 -11.13 27.94 -4.53
C PRO A 1114 -10.69 28.10 -5.99
N GLN A 1115 -9.61 27.44 -6.40
CA GLN A 1115 -9.17 27.47 -7.79
C GLN A 1115 -10.17 26.80 -8.76
N ILE A 1116 -10.74 25.63 -8.42
CA ILE A 1116 -11.80 24.99 -9.22
C ILE A 1116 -13.02 25.90 -9.29
N LEU A 1117 -13.39 26.52 -8.16
CA LEU A 1117 -14.52 27.43 -8.12
C LEU A 1117 -14.30 28.66 -9.02
N ALA A 1118 -13.09 29.22 -9.01
CA ALA A 1118 -12.75 30.43 -9.76
C ALA A 1118 -12.71 30.22 -11.28
N THR A 1119 -12.26 29.04 -11.73
CA THR A 1119 -12.05 28.75 -13.15
C THR A 1119 -13.16 27.87 -13.70
N ASP A 1120 -13.28 26.66 -13.16
CA ASP A 1120 -14.03 25.58 -13.79
C ASP A 1120 -15.51 25.71 -13.47
N TYR A 1121 -15.86 25.78 -12.19
CA TYR A 1121 -17.25 25.98 -11.76
C TYR A 1121 -17.86 27.24 -12.39
N ALA A 1122 -17.12 28.36 -12.38
CA ALA A 1122 -17.56 29.61 -12.98
C ALA A 1122 -17.83 29.49 -14.49
N GLY A 1123 -17.00 28.73 -15.23
CA GLY A 1123 -17.20 28.45 -16.64
C GLY A 1123 -18.47 27.62 -16.87
N GLU A 1124 -18.58 26.47 -16.20
CA GLU A 1124 -19.66 25.51 -16.40
C GLU A 1124 -21.04 26.06 -16.03
N ILE A 1125 -21.17 26.83 -14.93
CA ILE A 1125 -22.46 27.50 -14.62
C ILE A 1125 -22.83 28.55 -15.67
N GLY A 1126 -21.82 29.13 -16.34
CA GLY A 1126 -22.00 30.06 -17.44
C GLY A 1126 -22.56 29.39 -18.69
N GLU A 1127 -22.01 28.23 -19.04
CA GLU A 1127 -22.47 27.38 -20.15
C GLU A 1127 -23.94 26.97 -19.95
N GLU A 1128 -24.29 26.48 -18.76
CA GLU A 1128 -25.68 26.09 -18.43
C GLU A 1128 -26.64 27.28 -18.37
N ALA A 1129 -26.19 28.43 -17.86
CA ALA A 1129 -26.99 29.64 -17.88
C ALA A 1129 -27.26 30.14 -19.31
N PHE A 1130 -26.27 30.07 -20.19
CA PHE A 1130 -26.47 30.39 -21.60
C PHE A 1130 -27.43 29.40 -22.27
N LYS A 1131 -27.28 28.10 -22.01
CA LYS A 1131 -28.18 27.06 -22.54
C LYS A 1131 -29.64 27.34 -22.13
N ALA A 1132 -29.88 27.77 -20.89
CA ALA A 1132 -31.22 28.16 -20.42
C ALA A 1132 -31.79 29.35 -21.20
N ILE A 1133 -30.98 30.39 -21.47
CA ILE A 1133 -31.40 31.55 -22.28
C ILE A 1133 -31.68 31.12 -23.72
N LEU A 1134 -30.79 30.32 -24.32
CA LEU A 1134 -30.92 29.83 -25.69
C LEU A 1134 -32.24 29.08 -25.89
N LEU A 1135 -32.55 28.14 -25.01
CA LEU A 1135 -33.78 27.33 -25.06
C LEU A 1135 -35.05 28.15 -24.83
N HIS A 1136 -34.98 29.24 -24.07
CA HIS A 1136 -36.16 30.06 -23.75
C HIS A 1136 -36.47 31.10 -24.84
N TYR A 1137 -35.44 31.70 -25.45
CA TYR A 1137 -35.59 32.86 -26.33
C TYR A 1137 -35.42 32.54 -27.82
N THR A 1138 -35.11 31.30 -28.21
CA THR A 1138 -34.99 30.86 -29.61
C THR A 1138 -35.88 29.66 -29.91
N ASP A 1139 -36.04 29.30 -31.19
CA ASP A 1139 -36.83 28.11 -31.59
C ASP A 1139 -36.01 26.80 -31.47
N CYS A 1140 -34.93 26.81 -30.68
CA CYS A 1140 -34.08 25.65 -30.46
C CYS A 1140 -34.72 24.68 -29.45
N SER A 1141 -34.95 23.43 -29.87
CA SER A 1141 -35.25 22.35 -28.93
C SER A 1141 -33.97 21.77 -28.34
N GLU A 1142 -34.07 21.21 -27.13
CA GLU A 1142 -32.94 20.58 -26.45
C GLU A 1142 -32.33 19.42 -27.25
N GLU A 1143 -33.14 18.70 -28.03
CA GLU A 1143 -32.71 17.61 -28.93
C GLU A 1143 -31.76 18.07 -30.04
N ASN A 1144 -31.82 19.35 -30.43
CA ASN A 1144 -30.97 19.90 -31.48
C ASN A 1144 -29.60 20.35 -30.94
N ILE A 1145 -29.44 20.46 -29.62
CA ILE A 1145 -28.18 20.81 -28.96
C ILE A 1145 -27.38 19.53 -28.73
N LYS A 1146 -26.16 19.48 -29.29
CA LYS A 1146 -25.25 18.35 -29.08
C LYS A 1146 -23.95 18.80 -28.42
N HIS A 1147 -23.49 18.02 -27.45
CA HIS A 1147 -22.10 18.06 -27.02
C HIS A 1147 -21.23 17.30 -28.04
N LEU A 1148 -20.01 17.80 -28.24
CA LEU A 1148 -19.07 17.21 -29.18
C LEU A 1148 -18.29 16.07 -28.51
N GLU A 1149 -18.00 15.01 -29.25
CA GLU A 1149 -17.30 13.81 -28.77
C GLU A 1149 -16.19 13.37 -29.73
N GLY A 1150 -15.36 12.41 -29.31
CA GLY A 1150 -14.32 11.84 -30.16
C GLY A 1150 -13.27 12.88 -30.55
N LYS A 1151 -12.95 12.98 -31.84
CA LYS A 1151 -11.94 13.93 -32.34
C LYS A 1151 -12.39 15.38 -32.23
N ASP A 1152 -13.70 15.64 -32.17
CA ASP A 1152 -14.28 17.00 -32.15
C ASP A 1152 -14.60 17.50 -30.74
N TYR A 1153 -14.38 16.67 -29.71
CA TYR A 1153 -14.55 17.02 -28.30
C TYR A 1153 -13.93 18.39 -27.95
N GLU A 1154 -14.72 19.27 -27.33
CA GLU A 1154 -14.32 20.63 -26.87
C GLU A 1154 -13.78 21.57 -27.98
N LEU A 1155 -14.11 21.31 -29.25
CA LEU A 1155 -13.96 22.34 -30.30
C LEU A 1155 -14.88 23.54 -30.04
N ALA A 1156 -16.03 23.31 -29.42
CA ALA A 1156 -16.99 24.29 -28.89
C ALA A 1156 -17.70 23.67 -27.67
N ASP A 1157 -18.38 24.47 -26.85
CA ASP A 1157 -19.06 23.98 -25.65
C ASP A 1157 -20.30 23.14 -26.03
N PHE A 1158 -21.03 23.59 -27.04
CA PHE A 1158 -22.07 22.82 -27.72
C PHE A 1158 -22.33 23.34 -29.14
N VAL A 1159 -22.95 22.51 -29.97
CA VAL A 1159 -23.36 22.82 -31.33
C VAL A 1159 -24.86 22.63 -31.51
N ILE A 1160 -25.47 23.49 -32.32
CA ILE A 1160 -26.84 23.28 -32.81
C ILE A 1160 -26.75 22.50 -34.11
N THR A 1161 -27.56 21.46 -34.23
CA THR A 1161 -27.60 20.61 -35.42
C THR A 1161 -28.79 20.92 -36.33
N ASN A 1162 -28.61 20.69 -37.63
CA ASN A 1162 -29.70 20.62 -38.58
C ASN A 1162 -30.39 19.24 -38.49
N PRO A 1163 -31.62 19.08 -39.04
CA PRO A 1163 -32.31 17.79 -39.06
C PRO A 1163 -31.55 16.65 -39.75
N ASP A 1164 -30.61 16.96 -40.65
CA ASP A 1164 -29.73 16.00 -41.33
C ASP A 1164 -28.50 15.59 -40.51
N GLY A 1165 -28.34 16.12 -39.30
CA GLY A 1165 -27.22 15.85 -38.40
C GLY A 1165 -26.00 16.74 -38.61
N SER A 1166 -25.98 17.61 -39.63
CA SER A 1166 -24.87 18.55 -39.85
C SER A 1166 -24.85 19.68 -38.81
N TYR A 1167 -23.67 20.21 -38.49
CA TYR A 1167 -23.53 21.33 -37.55
C TYR A 1167 -24.00 22.64 -38.20
N LYS A 1168 -24.91 23.34 -37.53
CA LYS A 1168 -25.48 24.62 -37.99
C LYS A 1168 -24.69 25.81 -37.48
N VAL A 1169 -24.46 25.85 -36.17
CA VAL A 1169 -23.71 26.91 -35.48
C VAL A 1169 -23.14 26.33 -34.19
N ALA A 1170 -21.94 26.77 -33.83
CA ALA A 1170 -21.23 26.36 -32.63
C ALA A 1170 -21.07 27.55 -31.67
N PHE A 1171 -21.15 27.30 -30.37
CA PHE A 1171 -21.02 28.33 -29.33
C PHE A 1171 -19.87 28.04 -28.38
N ASP A 1172 -19.09 29.07 -28.07
CA ASP A 1172 -18.01 29.08 -27.08
C ASP A 1172 -18.33 30.15 -26.04
N VAL A 1173 -18.95 29.74 -24.94
CA VAL A 1173 -19.46 30.57 -23.86
C VAL A 1173 -18.35 30.92 -22.88
N LYS A 1174 -18.40 32.14 -22.36
CA LYS A 1174 -17.41 32.71 -21.44
C LYS A 1174 -18.15 33.44 -20.33
N ASN A 1175 -17.96 32.97 -19.10
CA ASN A 1175 -18.45 33.65 -17.90
C ASN A 1175 -17.28 34.27 -17.15
N MET A 1176 -16.58 35.20 -17.82
CA MET A 1176 -15.35 35.81 -17.33
C MET A 1176 -15.63 37.03 -16.45
N ARG A 1177 -14.63 37.43 -15.65
CA ARG A 1177 -14.65 38.73 -14.98
C ARG A 1177 -14.38 39.86 -16.00
N PRO A 1178 -15.20 40.92 -16.06
CA PRO A 1178 -15.06 41.96 -17.08
C PRO A 1178 -13.79 42.83 -16.94
N ASP A 1179 -13.24 42.89 -15.73
CA ASP A 1179 -12.05 43.67 -15.36
C ASP A 1179 -10.73 42.89 -15.48
N ALA A 1180 -10.79 41.59 -15.82
CA ALA A 1180 -9.60 40.78 -16.04
C ALA A 1180 -9.00 41.00 -17.43
N ASP A 1181 -7.66 40.99 -17.52
CA ASP A 1181 -6.95 41.04 -18.80
C ASP A 1181 -7.07 39.69 -19.53
N HIS A 1182 -7.61 39.71 -20.75
CA HIS A 1182 -7.91 38.53 -21.58
C HIS A 1182 -6.98 38.39 -22.80
N ASN A 1183 -5.81 39.02 -22.77
CA ASN A 1183 -4.82 38.90 -23.84
C ASN A 1183 -4.29 37.46 -24.01
N ASP A 1184 -3.88 37.12 -25.23
CA ASP A 1184 -3.22 35.84 -25.53
C ASP A 1184 -1.97 35.67 -24.64
N ARG A 1185 -1.88 34.53 -23.94
CA ARG A 1185 -0.71 34.24 -23.10
C ARG A 1185 0.50 33.95 -23.98
N ASN A 1186 1.67 34.39 -23.51
CA ASN A 1186 2.92 34.22 -24.24
C ASN A 1186 3.25 32.72 -24.39
N GLY A 1187 3.36 32.23 -25.63
CA GLY A 1187 3.61 30.81 -25.94
C GLY A 1187 2.36 29.98 -26.31
N ASP A 1188 1.14 30.51 -26.11
CA ASP A 1188 -0.09 29.86 -26.57
C ASP A 1188 -0.32 30.09 -28.08
N MET A 1189 -1.11 29.20 -28.70
CA MET A 1189 -1.58 29.42 -30.07
C MET A 1189 -2.47 30.67 -30.10
N PRO A 1190 -2.23 31.65 -30.99
CA PRO A 1190 -3.03 32.86 -31.05
C PRO A 1190 -4.53 32.56 -31.14
N THR A 1191 -5.35 33.23 -30.33
CA THR A 1191 -6.78 32.92 -30.21
C THR A 1191 -7.50 32.98 -31.56
N ALA A 1192 -7.14 33.95 -32.41
CA ALA A 1192 -7.70 34.07 -33.76
C ALA A 1192 -7.40 32.85 -34.67
N LEU A 1193 -6.18 32.30 -34.59
CA LEU A 1193 -5.79 31.11 -35.35
C LEU A 1193 -6.50 29.87 -34.82
N LYS A 1194 -6.55 29.71 -33.49
CA LYS A 1194 -7.27 28.61 -32.84
C LYS A 1194 -8.75 28.58 -33.23
N ARG A 1195 -9.42 29.74 -33.23
CA ARG A 1195 -10.81 29.89 -33.68
C ARG A 1195 -10.99 29.54 -35.15
N LYS A 1196 -10.06 29.93 -36.02
CA LYS A 1196 -10.11 29.59 -37.45
C LYS A 1196 -10.04 28.07 -37.68
N ILE A 1197 -9.09 27.38 -37.05
CA ILE A 1197 -8.94 25.93 -37.17
C ILE A 1197 -10.18 25.20 -36.63
N LYS A 1198 -10.70 25.61 -35.47
CA LYS A 1198 -11.94 25.06 -34.91
C LYS A 1198 -13.12 25.18 -35.89
N ARG A 1199 -13.28 26.36 -36.51
CA ARG A 1199 -14.34 26.63 -37.49
C ARG A 1199 -14.23 25.75 -38.73
N GLU A 1200 -13.03 25.65 -39.30
CA GLU A 1200 -12.77 24.81 -40.48
C GLU A 1200 -13.08 23.33 -40.20
N ARG A 1201 -12.75 22.85 -39.00
CA ARG A 1201 -13.07 21.48 -38.58
C ARG A 1201 -14.55 21.23 -38.33
N LEU A 1202 -15.25 22.19 -37.72
CA LEU A 1202 -16.68 22.08 -37.44
C LEU A 1202 -17.55 22.29 -38.70
N GLY A 1203 -17.02 22.91 -39.75
CA GLY A 1203 -17.79 23.19 -40.98
C GLY A 1203 -18.96 24.16 -40.80
N CYS A 1204 -19.01 24.91 -39.69
CA CYS A 1204 -20.03 25.92 -39.37
C CYS A 1204 -19.42 27.14 -38.67
N GLU A 1205 -20.20 28.21 -38.49
CA GLU A 1205 -19.75 29.40 -37.74
C GLU A 1205 -19.59 29.09 -36.25
N LEU A 1206 -18.51 29.59 -35.65
CA LEU A 1206 -18.19 29.48 -34.23
C LEU A 1206 -18.33 30.86 -33.59
N ILE A 1207 -19.27 30.99 -32.65
CA ILE A 1207 -19.63 32.25 -31.99
C ILE A 1207 -19.14 32.23 -30.55
N THR A 1208 -18.30 33.20 -30.18
CA THR A 1208 -17.91 33.41 -28.78
C THR A 1208 -18.97 34.24 -28.07
N VAL A 1209 -19.43 33.80 -26.90
CA VAL A 1209 -20.48 34.48 -26.14
C VAL A 1209 -20.00 34.80 -24.74
N ASN A 1210 -19.94 36.09 -24.41
CA ASN A 1210 -19.71 36.51 -23.03
C ASN A 1210 -21.06 36.59 -22.30
N MET A 1211 -21.19 35.87 -21.18
CA MET A 1211 -22.40 35.94 -20.36
C MET A 1211 -22.61 37.35 -19.82
N LEU A 1212 -21.61 37.91 -19.13
CA LEU A 1212 -21.66 39.28 -18.64
C LEU A 1212 -21.16 40.26 -19.70
N LYS A 1213 -21.75 41.46 -19.73
CA LYS A 1213 -21.31 42.56 -20.59
C LYS A 1213 -19.87 42.98 -20.29
N LEU A 1214 -19.02 42.97 -21.33
CA LEU A 1214 -17.65 43.47 -21.26
C LEU A 1214 -17.60 45.00 -21.43
N PRO A 1215 -16.63 45.68 -20.79
CA PRO A 1215 -16.46 47.14 -20.87
C PRO A 1215 -15.87 47.63 -22.20
N ALA A 1216 -15.19 46.76 -22.95
CA ALA A 1216 -14.59 47.06 -24.25
C ALA A 1216 -15.36 46.38 -25.41
N SER A 1217 -15.36 46.99 -26.60
CA SER A 1217 -15.86 46.38 -27.83
C SER A 1217 -14.99 45.17 -28.21
N GLY A 1218 -15.64 44.03 -28.49
CA GLY A 1218 -14.98 42.76 -28.82
C GLY A 1218 -14.11 42.81 -30.08
N MET A 1219 -13.31 41.77 -30.31
CA MET A 1219 -12.35 41.72 -31.43
C MET A 1219 -13.02 41.52 -32.80
N ASP A 1220 -14.25 40.99 -32.84
CA ASP A 1220 -15.02 40.70 -34.06
C ASP A 1220 -16.53 40.88 -33.78
N GLU A 1221 -17.11 42.01 -34.18
CA GLU A 1221 -18.54 42.33 -33.97
C GLU A 1221 -19.52 41.32 -34.62
N ILE A 1222 -19.04 40.50 -35.56
CA ILE A 1222 -19.87 39.51 -36.27
C ILE A 1222 -19.84 38.15 -35.56
N ARG A 1223 -18.73 37.80 -34.89
CA ARG A 1223 -18.50 36.47 -34.31
C ARG A 1223 -18.36 36.45 -32.79
N GLU A 1224 -18.58 37.59 -32.15
CA GLU A 1224 -18.51 37.75 -30.70
C GLU A 1224 -19.75 38.50 -30.18
N ILE A 1225 -20.44 37.87 -29.23
CA ILE A 1225 -21.50 38.52 -28.44
C ILE A 1225 -20.86 39.02 -27.14
N GLY A 1226 -20.67 40.35 -27.04
CA GLY A 1226 -19.93 40.99 -25.94
C GLY A 1226 -20.64 41.01 -24.57
N GLY A 1227 -21.83 40.40 -24.45
CA GLY A 1227 -22.62 40.34 -23.23
C GLY A 1227 -24.07 39.92 -23.49
N VAL A 1228 -24.55 38.88 -22.82
CA VAL A 1228 -25.96 38.46 -22.85
C VAL A 1228 -26.76 39.09 -21.70
N ILE A 1229 -26.08 39.35 -20.57
CA ILE A 1229 -26.67 39.96 -19.37
C ILE A 1229 -25.79 41.12 -18.86
N ASP A 1230 -26.40 42.09 -18.18
CA ASP A 1230 -25.69 43.17 -17.49
C ASP A 1230 -25.26 42.78 -16.06
N GLU A 1231 -24.49 43.65 -15.40
CA GLU A 1231 -24.00 43.44 -14.02
C GLU A 1231 -25.13 43.33 -12.97
N ASN A 1232 -26.33 43.81 -13.30
CA ASN A 1232 -27.49 43.75 -12.41
C ASN A 1232 -28.32 42.47 -12.60
N GLY A 1233 -28.02 41.67 -13.63
CA GLY A 1233 -28.75 40.47 -13.99
C GLY A 1233 -29.94 40.73 -14.92
N ASN A 1234 -29.89 41.79 -15.74
CA ASN A 1234 -30.89 42.03 -16.78
C ASN A 1234 -30.43 41.49 -18.13
N ILE A 1235 -31.36 40.97 -18.93
CA ILE A 1235 -31.11 40.48 -20.29
C ILE A 1235 -30.84 41.66 -21.24
N ILE A 1236 -29.81 41.51 -22.08
CA ILE A 1236 -29.47 42.44 -23.16
C ILE A 1236 -30.20 42.00 -24.43
N TYR A 1237 -31.32 42.66 -24.74
CA TYR A 1237 -32.19 42.25 -25.86
C TYR A 1237 -31.51 42.26 -27.24
N SER A 1238 -30.53 43.14 -27.48
CA SER A 1238 -29.78 43.13 -28.74
C SER A 1238 -28.97 41.84 -28.94
N ALA A 1239 -28.48 41.24 -27.85
CA ALA A 1239 -27.81 39.94 -27.91
C ALA A 1239 -28.82 38.81 -28.21
N ILE A 1240 -30.03 38.88 -27.64
CA ILE A 1240 -31.11 37.93 -27.93
C ILE A 1240 -31.52 37.97 -29.41
N GLU A 1241 -31.66 39.15 -29.99
CA GLU A 1241 -31.98 39.31 -31.41
C GLU A 1241 -30.89 38.70 -32.31
N GLN A 1242 -29.61 38.87 -31.95
CA GLN A 1242 -28.50 38.21 -32.64
C GLN A 1242 -28.58 36.68 -32.53
N LEU A 1243 -28.87 36.14 -31.34
CA LEU A 1243 -29.04 34.70 -31.14
C LEU A 1243 -30.21 34.14 -31.96
N GLN A 1244 -31.37 34.80 -31.95
CA GLN A 1244 -32.51 34.42 -32.79
C GLN A 1244 -32.14 34.40 -34.27
N ASN A 1245 -31.37 35.39 -34.75
CA ASN A 1245 -30.91 35.43 -36.13
C ASN A 1245 -29.95 34.28 -36.49
N LEU A 1246 -29.08 33.88 -35.57
CA LEU A 1246 -28.14 32.76 -35.77
C LEU A 1246 -28.87 31.41 -35.77
N VAL A 1247 -29.84 31.25 -34.87
CA VAL A 1247 -30.49 29.97 -34.57
C VAL A 1247 -31.73 29.73 -35.42
N ASN A 1248 -32.58 30.74 -35.63
CA ASN A 1248 -33.88 30.57 -36.31
C ASN A 1248 -33.78 30.68 -37.84
N ARG A 1249 -32.63 31.08 -38.39
CA ARG A 1249 -32.41 31.12 -39.86
C ARG A 1249 -32.61 29.72 -40.47
N THR A 1250 -33.68 29.55 -41.23
CA THR A 1250 -33.85 28.47 -42.20
C THR A 1250 -33.07 28.86 -43.46
N LYS A 1251 -32.19 27.99 -43.97
CA LYS A 1251 -31.53 28.22 -45.27
C LYS A 1251 -32.62 28.54 -46.30
N ARG A 1252 -32.56 29.74 -46.89
CA ARG A 1252 -33.26 30.02 -48.14
C ARG A 1252 -32.56 29.31 -49.29
#